data_AF-A0AAF0C340-F1
#
_entry.id   AF-A0AAF0C340-F1
#
_cell.length_a   1.000
_cell.length_b   1.000
_cell.length_c   1.000
_cell.angle_alpha   90.00
_cell.angle_beta   90.00
_cell.angle_gamma   90.00
#
_symmetry.space_group_name_H-M   'P 1'
#
loop_
_entity.id
_entity.type
_entity.pdbx_description
1 polymer ?
#
loop_
_entity_poly.entity_id
_entity_poly.type
_entity_poly.pdbx_seq_one_letter_code
_entity_poly.pdbx_strand_id
1 'polypeptide(L)'
;MILTRYKSSLFTGRLIPAVIISAVLTGCGGSSSSGSSSDDPATDPPTTNSAPVANAGADQSVTTGDSVNLSASQSSDADGDSLTYSWSFSSVPGGSSARLNSDSASSTSFTADLAGSYTLSLVVNDGAVSSSADSVTIIAADAGSSDQDSPTYSRGAGSVTTSNLFSSGTRVAPLGTITDENNTSWTVPAEVRYSDNSMPFASDLHNVYQSGHDYDSAGQALAALTGGDGSDIIEIDAGGELITAYIFADNYFELYINGTAVAKDPVPFTDFNSNIVRFRVNQPFTAAMLLVDWEENLATGTEANQGSNYHPGDGGMVAVFKDSSNNIIGITDSSWKAQTYYTAPLTDTSCLSQSNNQRLSASCSISAPNSLDEISAAHWPRPDNWMASSFDDSNWPAATSFSNDTVGVDNKASYTNFTDIFDDATHDASFIWSTNLVLDNEVLVRATIGSSDANMILSSDAVKSDMILPLDATCDGIGLGSFPAINWDNAPAGTQSFAVTMHNFANDNDQGDFSKAHSYQVLYDIPASTSSLATGETNIGTFGINGIDGGQSYSAPCSQSPIANDYIITLYALSDAVGSLGLDGAGTDLVTLTDAIAGTTLTSTSLTLSRVRYNPNNDDHVPTSVPSDCATKSAAFAAYSDLVSVSCDNTMMTVTTHTMLPYRSGLDGDKANVGIRSWIGRVPVAEQSSWTLPLQPDYLSSTASNINIHDAIGISVEGVPILHYAKENTNGEIAQLGQDYSDRDTILLGEIDQCGAHAGNGEDYHYHMAPLCMMDSHDPSQPLAYMFDGIPLYFGTAGGVATGGGTDYGAGRYSELNYLPQKVKTGEQPLDECNAYDLHGDGSEYVYYTTREAPYTIACYRGVADQSSSVSPGPHWSRERDLSWAGSDVELSDYDTMTFNNLSWRFIEITPGENNNNITPGDKALILYRQLVRGDDGYQSNANCYTFRYRLDSTDISGSNDTVASHCR
;
A
#
# COMPACT_ATOMS: atom_id res chain seq x y z
N MET A 1 -21.34 49.07 19.97
CA MET A 1 -22.49 49.94 20.29
C MET A 1 -23.16 50.39 19.00
N ILE A 2 -24.32 49.83 18.66
CA ILE A 2 -25.42 50.45 17.86
C ILE A 2 -25.19 50.81 16.35
N LEU A 3 -26.23 50.57 15.50
CA LEU A 3 -26.52 51.08 14.12
C LEU A 3 -25.66 50.53 12.93
N THR A 4 -26.17 50.14 11.72
CA THR A 4 -27.53 49.99 11.09
C THR A 4 -27.40 49.06 9.85
N ARG A 5 -28.22 48.02 9.53
CA ARG A 5 -29.57 47.94 8.87
C ARG A 5 -29.81 48.91 7.68
N TYR A 6 -30.32 48.49 6.50
CA TYR A 6 -31.73 48.15 6.12
C TYR A 6 -31.71 47.39 4.74
N LYS A 7 -32.47 46.31 4.45
CA LYS A 7 -33.92 46.16 4.08
C LYS A 7 -34.35 46.86 2.76
N SER A 8 -35.28 46.39 1.89
CA SER A 8 -35.97 45.08 1.70
C SER A 8 -37.00 45.11 0.52
N SER A 9 -37.18 43.97 -0.18
CA SER A 9 -38.46 43.38 -0.69
C SER A 9 -39.30 43.95 -1.89
N LEU A 10 -39.62 43.02 -2.82
CA LEU A 10 -40.96 42.64 -3.38
C LEU A 10 -41.60 43.25 -4.68
N PHE A 11 -42.03 42.29 -5.53
CA PHE A 11 -43.31 42.14 -6.29
C PHE A 11 -43.48 42.47 -7.81
N THR A 12 -43.93 41.41 -8.53
CA THR A 12 -44.88 41.31 -9.68
C THR A 12 -44.61 41.92 -11.07
N GLY A 13 -44.87 41.13 -12.14
CA GLY A 13 -45.44 41.62 -13.41
C GLY A 13 -45.01 40.91 -14.71
N ARG A 14 -45.89 40.14 -15.36
CA ARG A 14 -45.74 39.65 -16.76
C ARG A 14 -46.22 40.73 -17.77
N LEU A 15 -45.57 40.88 -18.95
CA LEU A 15 -46.17 40.85 -20.31
C LEU A 15 -45.22 41.26 -21.47
N ILE A 16 -45.64 40.92 -22.71
CA ILE A 16 -45.00 40.95 -24.06
C ILE A 16 -45.82 41.95 -24.95
N PRO A 17 -45.33 42.67 -26.02
CA PRO A 17 -44.34 42.28 -27.07
C PRO A 17 -43.34 43.33 -27.68
N ALA A 18 -42.21 42.80 -28.20
CA ALA A 18 -41.64 42.89 -29.58
C ALA A 18 -41.45 44.18 -30.45
N VAL A 19 -40.36 44.13 -31.26
CA VAL A 19 -40.01 44.78 -32.56
C VAL A 19 -39.69 46.29 -32.63
N ILE A 20 -38.60 46.67 -33.37
CA ILE A 20 -38.55 47.64 -34.53
C ILE A 20 -37.17 48.37 -34.74
N ILE A 21 -36.79 48.49 -36.03
CA ILE A 21 -35.88 49.47 -36.72
C ILE A 21 -34.36 49.20 -36.89
N SER A 22 -33.94 49.28 -38.15
CA SER A 22 -32.56 49.40 -38.68
C SER A 22 -32.20 50.87 -38.98
N ALA A 23 -30.90 51.24 -38.95
CA ALA A 23 -30.39 52.41 -39.69
C ALA A 23 -28.87 52.31 -39.97
N VAL A 24 -28.43 52.93 -41.08
CA VAL A 24 -27.07 52.90 -41.65
C VAL A 24 -26.47 54.33 -41.69
N LEU A 25 -25.14 54.46 -41.59
CA LEU A 25 -24.32 55.59 -42.11
C LEU A 25 -23.02 54.99 -42.69
N THR A 26 -22.60 55.16 -43.96
CA THR A 26 -22.04 56.35 -44.69
C THR A 26 -20.80 56.98 -44.04
N GLY A 27 -19.67 57.27 -44.70
CA GLY A 27 -19.19 57.19 -46.11
C GLY A 27 -17.63 57.36 -46.12
N CYS A 28 -16.88 57.73 -47.18
CA CYS A 28 -17.17 58.24 -48.53
C CYS A 28 -15.87 58.27 -49.41
N GLY A 29 -16.00 58.19 -50.75
CA GLY A 29 -15.00 58.64 -51.76
C GLY A 29 -14.22 57.53 -52.52
N GLY A 30 -14.05 57.55 -53.86
CA GLY A 30 -14.68 58.38 -54.91
C GLY A 30 -13.90 58.45 -56.25
N SER A 31 -14.49 57.88 -57.33
CA SER A 31 -14.49 58.30 -58.77
C SER A 31 -13.24 58.83 -59.54
N SER A 32 -13.11 58.76 -60.87
CA SER A 32 -13.70 57.95 -61.98
C SER A 32 -13.14 58.40 -63.36
N SER A 33 -13.07 57.50 -64.37
CA SER A 33 -13.07 57.75 -65.84
C SER A 33 -12.77 56.44 -66.61
N SER A 34 -13.16 56.16 -67.87
CA SER A 34 -14.23 56.70 -68.74
C SER A 34 -14.37 55.84 -70.03
N GLY A 35 -15.59 55.43 -70.42
CA GLY A 35 -16.01 55.30 -71.83
C GLY A 35 -15.86 53.99 -72.63
N SER A 36 -17.00 53.51 -73.15
CA SER A 36 -17.21 52.92 -74.51
C SER A 36 -16.93 51.44 -74.84
N SER A 37 -17.85 50.90 -75.67
CA SER A 37 -17.73 49.83 -76.72
C SER A 37 -17.70 48.33 -76.36
N SER A 38 -18.77 47.63 -76.81
CA SER A 38 -18.80 46.36 -77.62
C SER A 38 -17.75 45.26 -77.37
N ASP A 39 -18.09 43.98 -77.18
CA ASP A 39 -18.79 43.07 -78.10
C ASP A 39 -19.25 41.74 -77.42
N ASP A 40 -20.21 41.05 -78.07
CA ASP A 40 -20.64 39.62 -78.05
C ASP A 40 -20.59 38.71 -76.78
N PRO A 41 -21.57 37.80 -76.56
CA PRO A 41 -21.59 36.90 -75.41
C PRO A 41 -20.88 35.56 -75.67
N ALA A 42 -19.92 35.21 -74.82
CA ALA A 42 -19.47 33.83 -74.69
C ALA A 42 -20.39 33.09 -73.70
N THR A 43 -20.94 31.96 -74.11
CA THR A 43 -21.63 31.02 -73.20
C THR A 43 -20.59 30.29 -72.35
N ASP A 44 -20.64 30.50 -71.04
CA ASP A 44 -19.85 29.73 -70.07
C ASP A 44 -20.18 28.22 -70.19
N PRO A 45 -19.19 27.32 -70.04
CA PRO A 45 -19.48 25.89 -69.97
C PRO A 45 -20.27 25.58 -68.68
N PRO A 46 -20.98 24.43 -68.61
CA PRO A 46 -21.59 24.02 -67.35
C PRO A 46 -20.50 23.91 -66.27
N THR A 47 -20.75 24.54 -65.11
CA THR A 47 -19.93 24.36 -63.92
C THR A 47 -19.81 22.88 -63.61
N THR A 48 -18.58 22.41 -63.36
CA THR A 48 -18.35 21.00 -63.07
C THR A 48 -18.66 20.77 -61.60
N ASN A 49 -19.74 20.05 -61.34
CA ASN A 49 -20.27 19.73 -60.01
C ASN A 49 -19.17 19.23 -59.05
N SER A 50 -19.02 19.88 -57.91
CA SER A 50 -18.18 19.44 -56.79
C SER A 50 -18.89 18.33 -56.02
N ALA A 51 -18.17 17.41 -55.38
CA ALA A 51 -18.84 16.45 -54.49
C ALA A 51 -19.09 17.08 -53.10
N PRO A 52 -20.24 16.83 -52.47
CA PRO A 52 -20.54 17.38 -51.15
C PRO A 52 -19.68 16.71 -50.07
N VAL A 53 -19.53 17.38 -48.93
CA VAL A 53 -18.80 16.89 -47.76
C VAL A 53 -19.80 16.51 -46.68
N ALA A 54 -19.83 15.23 -46.30
CA ALA A 54 -20.58 14.76 -45.14
C ALA A 54 -19.91 15.20 -43.83
N ASN A 55 -20.72 15.50 -42.82
CA ASN A 55 -20.28 15.67 -41.44
C ASN A 55 -21.29 14.97 -40.51
N ALA A 56 -20.89 13.87 -39.89
CA ALA A 56 -21.72 13.02 -39.03
C ALA A 56 -21.89 13.57 -37.60
N GLY A 57 -21.18 14.65 -37.26
CA GLY A 57 -21.07 15.19 -35.90
C GLY A 57 -19.87 14.62 -35.15
N ALA A 58 -19.72 15.03 -33.89
CA ALA A 58 -18.71 14.48 -33.00
C ALA A 58 -19.19 13.17 -32.36
N ASP A 59 -18.24 12.32 -31.99
CA ASP A 59 -18.46 11.13 -31.18
C ASP A 59 -19.12 11.48 -29.84
N GLN A 60 -19.92 10.55 -29.30
CA GLN A 60 -20.74 10.79 -28.11
C GLN A 60 -20.57 9.66 -27.10
N SER A 61 -20.44 10.02 -25.82
CA SER A 61 -20.58 9.10 -24.69
C SER A 61 -21.97 9.26 -24.10
N VAL A 62 -22.70 8.15 -23.93
CA VAL A 62 -24.09 8.12 -23.46
C VAL A 62 -24.31 6.96 -22.49
N THR A 63 -25.48 6.93 -21.86
CA THR A 63 -25.91 5.84 -20.98
C THR A 63 -26.78 4.84 -21.74
N THR A 64 -26.74 3.57 -21.36
CA THR A 64 -27.64 2.55 -21.90
C THR A 64 -29.09 2.91 -21.56
N GLY A 65 -29.95 2.92 -22.58
CA GLY A 65 -31.31 3.44 -22.54
C GLY A 65 -31.46 4.88 -23.06
N ASP A 66 -30.38 5.64 -23.23
CA ASP A 66 -30.45 7.03 -23.72
C ASP A 66 -30.87 7.13 -25.19
N SER A 67 -31.56 8.23 -25.52
CA SER A 67 -31.89 8.63 -26.89
C SER A 67 -30.76 9.48 -27.49
N VAL A 68 -29.89 8.83 -28.25
CA VAL A 68 -28.79 9.45 -28.99
C VAL A 68 -29.34 10.32 -30.13
N ASN A 69 -28.88 11.56 -30.26
CA ASN A 69 -29.28 12.45 -31.36
C ASN A 69 -28.11 12.68 -32.32
N LEU A 70 -28.38 12.57 -33.61
CA LEU A 70 -27.42 12.73 -34.70
C LEU A 70 -27.83 13.92 -35.58
N SER A 71 -26.86 14.66 -36.09
CA SER A 71 -27.11 15.83 -36.93
C SER A 71 -26.10 15.95 -38.06
N ALA A 72 -26.60 15.91 -39.29
CA ALA A 72 -25.82 16.15 -40.51
C ALA A 72 -25.71 17.65 -40.85
N SER A 73 -26.14 18.55 -39.95
CA SER A 73 -26.30 19.99 -40.20
C SER A 73 -25.02 20.76 -40.52
N GLN A 74 -23.84 20.13 -40.35
CA GLN A 74 -22.54 20.69 -40.73
C GLN A 74 -22.03 20.16 -42.08
N SER A 75 -22.78 19.24 -42.72
CA SER A 75 -22.50 18.80 -44.09
C SER A 75 -22.68 19.98 -45.04
N SER A 76 -21.82 20.08 -46.05
CA SER A 76 -21.78 21.23 -46.94
C SER A 76 -21.59 20.82 -48.40
N ASP A 77 -22.06 21.67 -49.29
CA ASP A 77 -21.74 21.63 -50.71
C ASP A 77 -21.05 22.93 -51.12
N ALA A 78 -20.11 22.84 -52.06
CA ALA A 78 -19.30 23.97 -52.50
C ALA A 78 -20.01 24.82 -53.57
N ASP A 79 -20.91 24.23 -54.34
CA ASP A 79 -21.68 24.89 -55.40
C ASP A 79 -23.02 25.48 -54.86
N GLY A 80 -23.43 25.04 -53.66
CA GLY A 80 -24.60 25.52 -52.92
C GLY A 80 -25.87 24.68 -53.12
N ASP A 81 -25.73 23.45 -53.63
CA ASP A 81 -26.84 22.58 -53.97
C ASP A 81 -27.55 21.94 -52.75
N SER A 82 -28.75 21.42 -52.99
CA SER A 82 -29.63 20.93 -51.92
C SER A 82 -29.30 19.49 -51.51
N LEU A 83 -28.86 19.32 -50.27
CA LEU A 83 -28.37 18.06 -49.75
C LEU A 83 -29.47 17.09 -49.30
N THR A 84 -29.26 15.81 -49.64
CA THR A 84 -30.00 14.64 -49.14
C THR A 84 -29.06 13.73 -48.35
N TYR A 85 -29.60 13.01 -47.36
CA TYR A 85 -28.81 12.32 -46.33
C TYR A 85 -29.11 10.82 -46.33
N SER A 86 -28.13 10.01 -45.96
CA SER A 86 -28.25 8.56 -45.79
C SER A 86 -27.41 8.11 -44.60
N TRP A 87 -28.09 7.82 -43.48
CA TRP A 87 -27.51 7.26 -42.26
C TRP A 87 -27.64 5.74 -42.23
N SER A 88 -26.61 5.06 -41.72
CA SER A 88 -26.63 3.61 -41.49
C SER A 88 -25.76 3.21 -40.30
N PHE A 89 -26.06 2.08 -39.66
CA PHE A 89 -25.13 1.45 -38.72
C PHE A 89 -24.06 0.67 -39.49
N SER A 90 -22.80 0.97 -39.23
CA SER A 90 -21.65 0.15 -39.64
C SER A 90 -21.45 -1.03 -38.69
N SER A 91 -21.72 -0.81 -37.39
CA SER A 91 -21.69 -1.82 -36.33
C SER A 91 -22.65 -1.43 -35.20
N VAL A 92 -23.08 -2.43 -34.43
CA VAL A 92 -23.83 -2.31 -33.16
C VAL A 92 -23.31 -3.38 -32.19
N PRO A 93 -23.50 -3.23 -30.86
CA PRO A 93 -23.16 -4.27 -29.89
C PRO A 93 -23.87 -5.59 -30.17
N GLY A 94 -23.22 -6.71 -29.82
CA GLY A 94 -23.77 -8.05 -30.02
C GLY A 94 -25.10 -8.23 -29.27
N GLY A 95 -26.18 -8.53 -30.01
CA GLY A 95 -27.53 -8.66 -29.45
C GLY A 95 -28.37 -7.38 -29.43
N SER A 96 -27.82 -6.22 -29.83
CA SER A 96 -28.56 -4.96 -29.89
C SER A 96 -29.72 -5.01 -30.91
N SER A 97 -30.81 -4.32 -30.57
CA SER A 97 -32.00 -4.10 -31.41
C SER A 97 -32.16 -2.63 -31.84
N ALA A 98 -31.08 -1.85 -31.70
CA ALA A 98 -31.03 -0.44 -32.04
C ALA A 98 -31.40 -0.19 -33.51
N ARG A 99 -32.13 0.90 -33.73
CA ARG A 99 -32.68 1.28 -35.04
C ARG A 99 -32.82 2.80 -35.11
N LEU A 100 -32.43 3.37 -36.23
CA LEU A 100 -32.61 4.79 -36.51
C LEU A 100 -34.09 5.12 -36.69
N ASN A 101 -34.54 6.21 -36.07
CA ASN A 101 -35.89 6.74 -36.25
C ASN A 101 -36.13 7.27 -37.68
N SER A 102 -35.06 7.67 -38.37
CA SER A 102 -35.03 7.92 -39.82
C SER A 102 -33.61 7.76 -40.35
N ASP A 103 -33.46 7.11 -41.50
CA ASP A 103 -32.20 7.00 -42.24
C ASP A 103 -31.94 8.21 -43.16
N SER A 104 -32.99 8.90 -43.62
CA SER A 104 -32.89 9.96 -44.64
C SER A 104 -32.97 11.41 -44.12
N ALA A 105 -33.03 11.63 -42.80
CA ALA A 105 -33.22 12.94 -42.21
C ALA A 105 -31.91 13.68 -41.92
N SER A 106 -31.92 15.02 -42.02
CA SER A 106 -30.79 15.88 -41.65
C SER A 106 -30.47 15.87 -40.15
N SER A 107 -31.44 15.47 -39.32
CA SER A 107 -31.22 15.08 -37.93
C SER A 107 -32.12 13.89 -37.60
N THR A 108 -31.57 12.92 -36.88
CA THR A 108 -32.20 11.65 -36.55
C THR A 108 -31.78 11.20 -35.15
N SER A 109 -32.33 10.10 -34.66
CA SER A 109 -31.99 9.54 -33.35
C SER A 109 -32.19 8.03 -33.31
N PHE A 110 -31.56 7.39 -32.33
CA PHE A 110 -31.82 6.00 -31.95
C PHE A 110 -31.70 5.87 -30.42
N THR A 111 -32.18 4.75 -29.87
CA THR A 111 -31.92 4.39 -28.47
C THR A 111 -30.73 3.45 -28.41
N ALA A 112 -29.70 3.79 -27.64
CA ALA A 112 -28.61 2.87 -27.33
C ALA A 112 -29.14 1.83 -26.34
N ASP A 113 -29.53 0.65 -26.82
CA ASP A 113 -30.33 -0.32 -26.05
C ASP A 113 -29.50 -1.37 -25.28
N LEU A 114 -28.20 -1.43 -25.56
CA LEU A 114 -27.17 -2.16 -24.81
C LEU A 114 -25.91 -1.29 -24.64
N ALA A 115 -25.09 -1.61 -23.63
CA ALA A 115 -23.75 -1.05 -23.49
C ALA A 115 -22.83 -1.49 -24.65
N GLY A 116 -21.80 -0.69 -24.94
CA GLY A 116 -20.83 -0.91 -26.01
C GLY A 116 -20.86 0.16 -27.10
N SER A 117 -20.14 -0.12 -28.20
CA SER A 117 -19.94 0.83 -29.29
C SER A 117 -20.95 0.66 -30.43
N TYR A 118 -21.55 1.78 -30.85
CA TYR A 118 -22.36 1.91 -32.07
C TYR A 118 -21.61 2.80 -33.05
N THR A 119 -21.12 2.25 -34.16
CA THR A 119 -20.51 3.06 -35.22
C THR A 119 -21.55 3.31 -36.31
N LEU A 120 -21.83 4.58 -36.59
CA LEU A 120 -22.73 5.00 -37.65
C LEU A 120 -21.97 5.68 -38.78
N SER A 121 -22.51 5.57 -39.99
CA SER A 121 -21.97 6.20 -41.19
C SER A 121 -23.02 7.08 -41.87
N LEU A 122 -22.60 8.29 -42.25
CA LEU A 122 -23.35 9.26 -43.02
C LEU A 122 -22.77 9.40 -44.43
N VAL A 123 -23.63 9.28 -45.44
CA VAL A 123 -23.35 9.71 -46.82
C VAL A 123 -24.33 10.81 -47.20
N VAL A 124 -23.85 11.82 -47.92
CA VAL A 124 -24.63 12.98 -48.37
C VAL A 124 -24.61 13.06 -49.90
N ASN A 125 -25.71 13.48 -50.52
CA ASN A 125 -25.85 13.58 -51.98
C ASN A 125 -26.55 14.89 -52.37
N ASP A 126 -26.00 15.58 -53.36
CA ASP A 126 -26.42 16.91 -53.87
C ASP A 126 -27.47 16.85 -55.00
N GLY A 127 -27.84 15.64 -55.45
CA GLY A 127 -28.70 15.39 -56.61
C GLY A 127 -27.94 14.92 -57.87
N ALA A 128 -26.61 14.96 -57.87
CA ALA A 128 -25.73 14.55 -58.96
C ALA A 128 -24.68 13.50 -58.52
N VAL A 129 -24.04 13.68 -57.35
CA VAL A 129 -22.98 12.80 -56.81
C VAL A 129 -23.07 12.67 -55.29
N SER A 130 -22.56 11.56 -54.76
CA SER A 130 -22.47 11.32 -53.32
C SER A 130 -21.09 11.66 -52.77
N SER A 131 -21.06 12.10 -51.51
CA SER A 131 -19.86 12.33 -50.72
C SER A 131 -19.07 11.04 -50.46
N SER A 132 -17.83 11.17 -49.99
CA SER A 132 -17.25 10.14 -49.13
C SER A 132 -18.11 9.97 -47.88
N ALA A 133 -18.13 8.75 -47.33
CA ALA A 133 -18.77 8.50 -46.05
C ALA A 133 -18.00 9.19 -44.92
N ASP A 134 -18.72 9.77 -43.97
CA ASP A 134 -18.20 10.20 -42.67
C ASP A 134 -18.76 9.29 -41.56
N SER A 135 -18.07 9.18 -40.44
CA SER A 135 -18.42 8.22 -39.37
C SER A 135 -18.46 8.88 -37.99
N VAL A 136 -19.42 8.44 -37.18
CA VAL A 136 -19.56 8.83 -35.78
C VAL A 136 -19.68 7.60 -34.90
N THR A 137 -18.94 7.58 -33.79
CA THR A 137 -18.93 6.52 -32.78
C THR A 137 -19.71 6.97 -31.56
N ILE A 138 -20.63 6.13 -31.11
CA ILE A 138 -21.39 6.35 -29.88
C ILE A 138 -21.02 5.25 -28.90
N ILE A 139 -20.43 5.62 -27.77
CA ILE A 139 -20.08 4.70 -26.69
C ILE A 139 -21.19 4.77 -25.64
N ALA A 140 -21.95 3.69 -25.51
CA ALA A 140 -22.92 3.54 -24.44
C ALA A 140 -22.26 2.82 -23.25
N ALA A 141 -22.11 3.52 -22.13
CA ALA A 141 -21.82 2.89 -20.84
C ALA A 141 -23.12 2.29 -20.28
N ASP A 142 -23.03 1.36 -19.33
CA ASP A 142 -24.24 0.90 -18.63
C ASP A 142 -24.89 2.04 -17.84
N ALA A 143 -26.21 1.92 -17.66
CA ALA A 143 -26.93 2.71 -16.68
C ALA A 143 -26.51 2.25 -15.28
N GLY A 144 -25.39 2.81 -14.80
CA GLY A 144 -24.94 2.63 -13.43
C GLY A 144 -26.11 2.86 -12.49
N SER A 145 -26.43 1.85 -11.69
CA SER A 145 -27.54 1.89 -10.74
C SER A 145 -27.23 2.94 -9.67
N SER A 146 -27.68 4.17 -9.89
CA SER A 146 -27.72 5.18 -8.85
C SER A 146 -28.54 4.63 -7.69
N ASP A 147 -27.89 4.48 -6.53
CA ASP A 147 -28.29 3.71 -5.35
C ASP A 147 -28.13 2.17 -5.48
N GLN A 148 -26.90 1.64 -5.45
CA GLN A 148 -26.46 0.45 -4.68
C GLN A 148 -24.92 0.29 -4.73
N ASP A 149 -24.14 1.28 -4.29
CA ASP A 149 -22.69 1.07 -4.04
C ASP A 149 -22.45 0.62 -2.59
N SER A 150 -23.27 1.10 -1.65
CA SER A 150 -23.31 0.61 -0.27
C SER A 150 -23.91 -0.80 -0.17
N PRO A 151 -23.41 -1.65 0.75
CA PRO A 151 -23.99 -2.96 1.01
C PRO A 151 -25.43 -2.85 1.52
N THR A 152 -26.22 -3.87 1.22
CA THR A 152 -27.46 -4.18 1.93
C THR A 152 -27.21 -5.28 2.95
N TYR A 153 -27.86 -5.22 4.11
CA TYR A 153 -27.65 -6.21 5.16
C TYR A 153 -28.82 -7.18 5.30
N SER A 154 -28.50 -8.48 5.30
CA SER A 154 -29.37 -9.54 5.80
C SER A 154 -28.94 -9.96 7.22
N ARG A 155 -29.84 -10.60 7.98
CA ARG A 155 -29.56 -11.06 9.35
C ARG A 155 -30.13 -12.47 9.59
N GLY A 156 -29.32 -13.33 10.20
CA GLY A 156 -29.68 -14.72 10.49
C GLY A 156 -29.54 -15.66 9.29
N ALA A 157 -29.89 -16.94 9.51
CA ALA A 157 -29.73 -17.99 8.50
C ALA A 157 -30.78 -17.91 7.36
N GLY A 158 -30.33 -18.23 6.14
CA GLY A 158 -31.12 -18.28 4.92
C GLY A 158 -32.02 -19.51 4.81
N SER A 159 -32.93 -19.48 3.83
CA SER A 159 -33.83 -20.59 3.51
C SER A 159 -33.25 -21.47 2.39
N VAL A 160 -32.99 -22.75 2.69
CA VAL A 160 -32.52 -23.74 1.70
C VAL A 160 -33.52 -23.91 0.56
N THR A 161 -33.07 -23.72 -0.68
CA THR A 161 -33.83 -24.03 -1.91
C THR A 161 -33.34 -25.31 -2.56
N THR A 162 -32.03 -25.55 -2.54
CA THR A 162 -31.38 -26.80 -2.99
C THR A 162 -30.56 -27.36 -1.85
N SER A 163 -30.88 -28.58 -1.40
CA SER A 163 -30.25 -29.17 -0.22
C SER A 163 -28.80 -29.60 -0.43
N ASN A 164 -28.41 -29.97 -1.65
CA ASN A 164 -27.03 -30.25 -2.04
C ASN A 164 -26.93 -30.24 -3.58
N LEU A 165 -25.99 -29.49 -4.15
CA LEU A 165 -25.65 -29.54 -5.58
C LEU A 165 -24.87 -30.80 -5.95
N PHE A 166 -24.00 -31.28 -5.06
CA PHE A 166 -23.03 -32.33 -5.34
C PHE A 166 -23.15 -33.51 -4.39
N SER A 167 -23.91 -34.54 -4.80
CA SER A 167 -24.26 -35.68 -3.95
C SER A 167 -23.09 -36.61 -3.57
N SER A 168 -21.95 -36.49 -4.23
CA SER A 168 -20.76 -37.30 -3.94
C SER A 168 -19.89 -36.68 -2.84
N GLY A 169 -20.07 -35.38 -2.55
CA GLY A 169 -19.27 -34.60 -1.60
C GLY A 169 -19.26 -35.17 -0.18
N THR A 170 -18.13 -35.01 0.51
CA THR A 170 -18.00 -35.27 1.96
C THR A 170 -18.81 -34.27 2.77
N ARG A 171 -18.86 -33.00 2.32
CA ARG A 171 -19.71 -31.93 2.84
C ARG A 171 -20.89 -31.64 1.91
N VAL A 172 -21.84 -30.86 2.42
CA VAL A 172 -23.05 -30.49 1.70
C VAL A 172 -22.82 -29.13 1.05
N ALA A 173 -23.07 -29.02 -0.27
CA ALA A 173 -23.04 -27.75 -1.00
C ALA A 173 -24.48 -27.25 -1.24
N PRO A 174 -25.14 -26.61 -0.27
CA PRO A 174 -26.50 -26.12 -0.42
C PRO A 174 -26.55 -24.86 -1.30
N LEU A 175 -27.74 -24.55 -1.81
CA LEU A 175 -28.12 -23.20 -2.24
C LEU A 175 -29.38 -22.79 -1.51
N GLY A 176 -29.56 -21.49 -1.30
CA GLY A 176 -30.82 -20.95 -0.83
C GLY A 176 -30.99 -19.48 -1.07
N THR A 177 -31.91 -18.89 -0.30
CA THR A 177 -32.26 -17.48 -0.41
C THR A 177 -32.39 -16.83 0.97
N ILE A 178 -31.93 -15.59 1.08
CA ILE A 178 -32.25 -14.71 2.21
C ILE A 178 -32.84 -13.39 1.71
N THR A 179 -33.57 -12.69 2.57
CA THR A 179 -34.10 -11.36 2.28
C THR A 179 -33.38 -10.33 3.15
N ASP A 180 -32.90 -9.25 2.54
CA ASP A 180 -32.24 -8.13 3.24
C ASP A 180 -33.24 -7.18 3.91
N GLU A 181 -32.72 -6.16 4.60
CA GLU A 181 -33.50 -5.08 5.21
C GLU A 181 -34.31 -4.22 4.21
N ASN A 182 -33.94 -4.22 2.93
CA ASN A 182 -34.61 -3.51 1.84
C ASN A 182 -35.71 -4.33 1.14
N ASN A 183 -35.88 -5.61 1.50
CA ASN A 183 -36.74 -6.60 0.86
C ASN A 183 -36.24 -7.13 -0.50
N THR A 184 -34.95 -6.98 -0.81
CA THR A 184 -34.28 -7.70 -1.91
C THR A 184 -34.09 -9.15 -1.51
N SER A 185 -34.29 -10.08 -2.45
CA SER A 185 -34.01 -11.50 -2.25
C SER A 185 -32.66 -11.84 -2.87
N TRP A 186 -31.73 -12.29 -2.04
CA TRP A 186 -30.38 -12.70 -2.42
C TRP A 186 -30.31 -14.23 -2.52
N THR A 187 -29.56 -14.75 -3.50
CA THR A 187 -29.21 -16.17 -3.60
C THR A 187 -27.90 -16.39 -2.86
N VAL A 188 -27.83 -17.40 -2.01
CA VAL A 188 -26.69 -17.65 -1.11
C VAL A 188 -26.16 -19.09 -1.23
N PRO A 189 -24.82 -19.33 -1.19
CA PRO A 189 -23.77 -18.30 -1.09
C PRO A 189 -23.65 -17.41 -2.34
N ALA A 190 -23.98 -17.92 -3.52
CA ALA A 190 -23.95 -17.16 -4.77
C ALA A 190 -24.99 -17.70 -5.79
N GLU A 191 -25.38 -16.88 -6.77
CA GLU A 191 -26.08 -17.38 -7.96
C GLU A 191 -25.08 -17.97 -8.96
N VAL A 192 -25.10 -19.29 -9.13
CA VAL A 192 -24.15 -20.08 -9.92
C VAL A 192 -24.82 -20.84 -11.08
N ARG A 193 -24.03 -21.16 -12.11
CA ARG A 193 -24.36 -21.96 -13.29
C ARG A 193 -24.07 -23.45 -13.14
N TYR A 194 -23.87 -23.98 -11.92
CA TYR A 194 -23.59 -25.42 -11.68
C TYR A 194 -24.54 -26.36 -12.45
N SER A 195 -25.85 -26.09 -12.43
CA SER A 195 -26.87 -26.87 -13.16
C SER A 195 -27.11 -26.45 -14.63
N ASP A 196 -26.46 -25.40 -15.13
CA ASP A 196 -26.59 -24.95 -16.52
C ASP A 196 -25.70 -25.77 -17.46
N ASN A 197 -26.31 -26.65 -18.25
CA ASN A 197 -25.62 -27.49 -19.23
C ASN A 197 -25.02 -26.73 -20.42
N SER A 198 -25.24 -25.41 -20.55
CA SER A 198 -24.57 -24.59 -21.56
C SER A 198 -23.12 -24.25 -21.20
N MET A 199 -22.77 -24.31 -19.91
CA MET A 199 -21.40 -24.15 -19.41
C MET A 199 -20.87 -25.52 -18.99
N PRO A 200 -19.83 -26.06 -19.65
CA PRO A 200 -19.32 -27.38 -19.34
C PRO A 200 -18.55 -27.36 -18.00
N PHE A 201 -18.44 -28.53 -17.39
CA PHE A 201 -17.50 -28.72 -16.28
C PHE A 201 -16.07 -28.73 -16.80
N ALA A 202 -15.14 -28.21 -16.00
CA ALA A 202 -13.71 -28.32 -16.26
C ALA A 202 -13.28 -29.81 -16.28
N SER A 203 -12.16 -30.09 -16.96
CA SER A 203 -11.57 -31.43 -16.93
C SER A 203 -10.69 -31.57 -15.70
N ASP A 204 -10.63 -32.74 -15.07
CA ASP A 204 -9.87 -32.89 -13.82
C ASP A 204 -8.35 -32.96 -14.07
N LEU A 205 -7.60 -32.11 -13.36
CA LEU A 205 -6.16 -32.29 -13.08
C LEU A 205 -5.98 -33.29 -11.92
N HIS A 206 -6.85 -33.21 -10.90
CA HIS A 206 -7.00 -34.18 -9.82
C HIS A 206 -8.43 -34.14 -9.28
N ASN A 207 -9.11 -35.28 -9.19
CA ASN A 207 -10.45 -35.36 -8.59
C ASN A 207 -10.71 -36.75 -7.98
N VAL A 208 -10.75 -36.82 -6.64
CA VAL A 208 -10.97 -38.05 -5.86
C VAL A 208 -12.31 -38.74 -6.13
N TYR A 209 -13.29 -38.02 -6.70
CA TYR A 209 -14.61 -38.55 -7.04
C TYR A 209 -14.66 -39.20 -8.43
N GLN A 210 -13.62 -39.04 -9.26
CA GLN A 210 -13.52 -39.62 -10.60
C GLN A 210 -12.44 -40.70 -10.67
N SER A 211 -12.87 -41.97 -10.78
CA SER A 211 -11.96 -43.13 -10.79
C SER A 211 -10.94 -43.06 -11.93
N GLY A 212 -9.67 -42.90 -11.58
CA GLY A 212 -8.55 -42.82 -12.53
C GLY A 212 -8.06 -41.40 -12.81
N HIS A 213 -8.54 -40.41 -12.06
CA HIS A 213 -8.13 -39.00 -12.15
C HIS A 213 -7.16 -38.62 -11.01
N ASP A 214 -6.53 -39.62 -10.37
CA ASP A 214 -5.47 -39.48 -9.37
C ASP A 214 -4.08 -39.34 -10.05
N TYR A 215 -3.88 -38.28 -10.85
CA TYR A 215 -2.64 -38.12 -11.62
C TYR A 215 -1.46 -37.65 -10.75
N ASP A 216 -0.25 -38.17 -11.02
CA ASP A 216 0.99 -37.79 -10.33
C ASP A 216 1.65 -36.54 -10.93
N SER A 217 1.20 -36.06 -12.10
CA SER A 217 1.68 -34.81 -12.72
C SER A 217 0.75 -34.30 -13.81
N ALA A 218 0.82 -33.00 -14.11
CA ALA A 218 -0.01 -32.36 -15.12
C ALA A 218 0.18 -32.94 -16.54
N GLY A 219 1.39 -33.41 -16.85
CA GLY A 219 1.68 -34.10 -18.11
C GLY A 219 0.94 -35.44 -18.26
N GLN A 220 0.65 -36.15 -17.16
CA GLN A 220 -0.16 -37.37 -17.20
C GLN A 220 -1.65 -37.05 -17.40
N ALA A 221 -2.16 -36.07 -16.65
CA ALA A 221 -3.55 -35.63 -16.73
C ALA A 221 -3.88 -35.10 -18.15
N LEU A 222 -3.05 -34.20 -18.69
CA LEU A 222 -3.21 -33.68 -20.05
C LEU A 222 -3.14 -34.79 -21.10
N ALA A 223 -2.24 -35.78 -20.94
CA ALA A 223 -2.15 -36.91 -21.86
C ALA A 223 -3.45 -37.76 -21.86
N ALA A 224 -4.11 -37.92 -20.71
CA ALA A 224 -5.38 -38.64 -20.59
C ALA A 224 -6.54 -37.92 -21.28
N LEU A 225 -6.56 -36.58 -21.27
CA LEU A 225 -7.54 -35.78 -22.04
C LEU A 225 -7.34 -35.90 -23.55
N THR A 226 -6.08 -36.03 -24.01
CA THR A 226 -5.73 -36.11 -25.44
C THR A 226 -6.06 -37.44 -26.12
N GLY A 227 -7.22 -38.05 -25.84
CA GLY A 227 -7.77 -39.22 -26.52
C GLY A 227 -7.86 -39.08 -28.06
N GLY A 228 -7.79 -37.85 -28.56
CA GLY A 228 -7.29 -37.53 -29.91
C GLY A 228 -8.27 -36.80 -30.82
N ASP A 229 -9.48 -36.55 -30.35
CA ASP A 229 -10.55 -35.86 -31.08
C ASP A 229 -10.72 -34.37 -30.71
N GLY A 230 -10.19 -33.94 -29.56
CA GLY A 230 -10.19 -32.55 -29.11
C GLY A 230 -11.55 -32.10 -28.55
N SER A 231 -12.39 -33.02 -28.07
CA SER A 231 -13.71 -32.71 -27.51
C SER A 231 -13.68 -31.85 -26.24
N ASP A 232 -12.50 -31.73 -25.63
CA ASP A 232 -12.20 -30.94 -24.43
C ASP A 232 -11.81 -29.49 -24.74
N ILE A 233 -11.63 -29.12 -26.02
CA ILE A 233 -11.21 -27.79 -26.45
C ILE A 233 -12.43 -26.92 -26.80
N ILE A 234 -12.54 -25.78 -26.13
CA ILE A 234 -13.62 -24.81 -26.35
C ILE A 234 -13.18 -23.75 -27.37
N GLU A 235 -13.88 -23.66 -28.50
CA GLU A 235 -13.60 -22.68 -29.55
C GLU A 235 -14.28 -21.34 -29.22
N ILE A 236 -13.50 -20.31 -28.89
CA ILE A 236 -13.97 -18.93 -28.68
C ILE A 236 -13.72 -18.12 -29.96
N ASP A 237 -12.46 -18.08 -30.40
CA ASP A 237 -12.05 -17.45 -31.65
C ASP A 237 -11.64 -18.49 -32.70
N ALA A 238 -12.26 -18.41 -33.88
CA ALA A 238 -11.97 -19.30 -35.00
C ALA A 238 -10.53 -19.12 -35.50
N GLY A 239 -9.66 -20.08 -35.18
CA GLY A 239 -8.24 -20.04 -35.51
C GLY A 239 -7.35 -19.39 -34.43
N GLY A 240 -7.91 -19.08 -33.26
CA GLY A 240 -7.16 -18.61 -32.09
C GLY A 240 -6.13 -19.64 -31.60
N GLU A 241 -5.19 -19.18 -30.79
CA GLU A 241 -4.19 -20.06 -30.18
C GLU A 241 -4.85 -20.97 -29.14
N LEU A 242 -4.36 -22.21 -29.06
CA LEU A 242 -4.76 -23.15 -28.03
C LEU A 242 -4.08 -22.79 -26.72
N ILE A 243 -4.87 -22.35 -25.75
CA ILE A 243 -4.45 -22.10 -24.37
C ILE A 243 -4.84 -23.28 -23.49
N THR A 244 -3.98 -23.62 -22.53
CA THR A 244 -4.27 -24.58 -21.45
C THR A 244 -4.14 -23.84 -20.12
N ALA A 245 -5.25 -23.66 -19.41
CA ALA A 245 -5.29 -23.12 -18.06
C ALA A 245 -5.32 -24.29 -17.05
N TYR A 246 -4.49 -24.19 -16.02
CA TYR A 246 -4.51 -25.05 -14.84
C TYR A 246 -5.06 -24.24 -13.68
N ILE A 247 -6.02 -24.78 -12.93
CA ILE A 247 -6.82 -24.03 -11.96
C ILE A 247 -7.01 -24.87 -10.70
N PHE A 248 -6.71 -24.30 -9.53
CA PHE A 248 -7.10 -24.84 -8.23
C PHE A 248 -7.92 -23.78 -7.48
N ALA A 249 -9.15 -24.14 -7.11
CA ALA A 249 -9.98 -23.34 -6.21
C ALA A 249 -9.96 -23.99 -4.83
N ASP A 250 -9.85 -23.18 -3.79
CA ASP A 250 -10.54 -23.55 -2.56
C ASP A 250 -12.04 -23.31 -2.82
N ASN A 251 -12.84 -24.37 -2.71
CA ASN A 251 -14.26 -24.43 -3.08
C ASN A 251 -14.58 -24.34 -4.60
N TYR A 252 -15.19 -23.27 -5.13
CA TYR A 252 -15.84 -23.27 -6.46
C TYR A 252 -15.45 -22.10 -7.37
N PHE A 253 -15.38 -22.36 -8.69
CA PHE A 253 -15.18 -21.32 -9.71
C PHE A 253 -16.06 -21.47 -10.97
N GLU A 254 -16.29 -20.35 -11.65
CA GLU A 254 -16.80 -20.26 -13.03
C GLU A 254 -15.91 -19.34 -13.87
N LEU A 255 -15.23 -19.90 -14.87
CA LEU A 255 -14.32 -19.20 -15.79
C LEU A 255 -15.03 -18.74 -17.06
N TYR A 256 -14.79 -17.48 -17.40
CA TYR A 256 -15.18 -16.83 -18.64
C TYR A 256 -13.95 -16.27 -19.35
N ILE A 257 -13.94 -16.35 -20.68
CA ILE A 257 -12.90 -15.77 -21.53
C ILE A 257 -13.57 -14.85 -22.55
N ASN A 258 -13.21 -13.56 -22.55
CA ASN A 258 -13.86 -12.52 -23.36
C ASN A 258 -15.41 -12.53 -23.25
N GLY A 259 -15.96 -12.80 -22.05
CA GLY A 259 -17.39 -12.95 -21.80
C GLY A 259 -18.02 -14.29 -22.21
N THR A 260 -17.28 -15.17 -22.90
CA THR A 260 -17.74 -16.52 -23.23
C THR A 260 -17.60 -17.42 -22.00
N ALA A 261 -18.66 -18.09 -21.57
CA ALA A 261 -18.60 -19.07 -20.48
C ALA A 261 -17.79 -20.30 -20.93
N VAL A 262 -16.64 -20.54 -20.29
CA VAL A 262 -15.70 -21.60 -20.70
C VAL A 262 -15.84 -22.82 -19.81
N ALA A 263 -15.60 -22.73 -18.50
CA ALA A 263 -15.63 -23.91 -17.64
C ALA A 263 -16.00 -23.57 -16.20
N LYS A 264 -16.66 -24.50 -15.50
CA LYS A 264 -16.98 -24.39 -14.07
C LYS A 264 -16.48 -25.61 -13.31
N ASP A 265 -16.28 -25.46 -12.00
CA ASP A 265 -15.73 -26.55 -11.20
C ASP A 265 -16.71 -27.75 -11.06
N PRO A 266 -16.27 -29.01 -11.26
CA PRO A 266 -17.10 -30.19 -10.99
C PRO A 266 -17.44 -30.42 -9.51
N VAL A 267 -16.63 -29.94 -8.56
CA VAL A 267 -16.75 -30.16 -7.12
C VAL A 267 -16.92 -28.80 -6.40
N PRO A 268 -18.13 -28.43 -5.97
CA PRO A 268 -18.40 -27.07 -5.48
C PRO A 268 -17.95 -26.78 -4.05
N PHE A 269 -17.34 -27.75 -3.33
CA PHE A 269 -16.97 -27.55 -1.93
C PHE A 269 -15.77 -28.44 -1.54
N THR A 270 -15.99 -29.73 -1.27
CA THR A 270 -14.96 -30.64 -0.75
C THR A 270 -15.22 -32.11 -1.13
N ASP A 271 -14.20 -32.98 -1.12
CA ASP A 271 -12.77 -32.70 -0.97
C ASP A 271 -12.23 -31.96 -2.19
N PHE A 272 -11.16 -31.16 -2.02
CA PHE A 272 -10.66 -30.29 -3.08
C PHE A 272 -10.12 -31.06 -4.30
N ASN A 273 -10.31 -30.45 -5.45
CA ASN A 273 -9.86 -30.89 -6.76
C ASN A 273 -8.97 -29.82 -7.41
N SER A 274 -8.36 -30.17 -8.53
CA SER A 274 -7.76 -29.21 -9.44
C SER A 274 -8.14 -29.56 -10.87
N ASN A 275 -8.02 -28.58 -11.76
CA ASN A 275 -8.71 -28.58 -13.04
C ASN A 275 -7.79 -28.16 -14.20
N ILE A 276 -8.08 -28.68 -15.39
CA ILE A 276 -7.53 -28.32 -16.68
C ILE A 276 -8.67 -27.76 -17.54
N VAL A 277 -8.45 -26.59 -18.13
CA VAL A 277 -9.38 -25.96 -19.07
C VAL A 277 -8.64 -25.61 -20.35
N ARG A 278 -9.17 -26.01 -21.51
CA ARG A 278 -8.51 -25.83 -22.82
C ARG A 278 -9.43 -25.11 -23.78
N PHE A 279 -8.92 -24.07 -24.43
CA PHE A 279 -9.72 -23.21 -25.30
C PHE A 279 -8.89 -22.59 -26.42
N ARG A 280 -9.56 -22.13 -27.48
CA ARG A 280 -8.96 -21.34 -28.56
C ARG A 280 -9.42 -19.90 -28.50
N VAL A 281 -8.48 -18.97 -28.36
CA VAL A 281 -8.73 -17.53 -28.29
C VAL A 281 -7.61 -16.76 -28.98
N ASN A 282 -7.88 -15.54 -29.45
CA ASN A 282 -6.84 -14.59 -29.84
C ASN A 282 -6.19 -13.98 -28.60
N GLN A 283 -4.87 -13.75 -28.64
CA GLN A 283 -4.15 -13.04 -27.58
C GLN A 283 -4.02 -11.54 -27.93
N PRO A 284 -4.08 -10.60 -26.95
CA PRO A 284 -4.45 -10.83 -25.55
C PRO A 284 -5.95 -11.08 -25.37
N PHE A 285 -6.34 -11.69 -24.24
CA PHE A 285 -7.73 -11.96 -23.88
C PHE A 285 -8.01 -11.65 -22.41
N THR A 286 -9.26 -11.28 -22.11
CA THR A 286 -9.73 -11.12 -20.72
C THR A 286 -10.10 -12.49 -20.15
N ALA A 287 -9.48 -12.86 -19.04
CA ALA A 287 -9.95 -13.93 -18.16
C ALA A 287 -10.75 -13.30 -17.01
N ALA A 288 -11.96 -13.82 -16.76
CA ALA A 288 -12.84 -13.37 -15.71
C ALA A 288 -13.41 -14.59 -14.97
N MET A 289 -13.38 -14.60 -13.64
CA MET A 289 -13.85 -15.73 -12.84
C MET A 289 -14.79 -15.28 -11.71
N LEU A 290 -15.88 -16.01 -11.53
CA LEU A 290 -16.71 -15.98 -10.33
C LEU A 290 -16.13 -17.04 -9.40
N LEU A 291 -15.79 -16.66 -8.18
CA LEU A 291 -15.26 -17.52 -7.14
C LEU A 291 -16.24 -17.53 -5.97
N VAL A 292 -16.44 -18.70 -5.37
CA VAL A 292 -17.38 -18.89 -4.26
C VAL A 292 -16.72 -19.75 -3.20
N ASP A 293 -16.51 -19.19 -2.01
CA ASP A 293 -16.30 -19.97 -0.79
C ASP A 293 -17.68 -20.46 -0.30
N TRP A 294 -17.78 -21.75 0.04
CA TRP A 294 -19.07 -22.43 0.18
C TRP A 294 -19.47 -22.61 1.63
N GLU A 295 -20.68 -22.18 1.96
CA GLU A 295 -21.22 -22.28 3.32
C GLU A 295 -22.13 -23.51 3.51
N GLU A 296 -22.04 -24.16 4.68
CA GLU A 296 -23.02 -25.18 5.09
C GLU A 296 -24.25 -24.53 5.76
N ASN A 297 -24.03 -23.44 6.49
CA ASN A 297 -25.07 -22.65 7.13
C ASN A 297 -25.40 -21.44 6.23
N LEU A 298 -26.44 -21.56 5.39
CA LEU A 298 -26.75 -20.54 4.39
C LEU A 298 -26.96 -19.11 4.93
N ALA A 299 -26.53 -18.12 4.15
CA ALA A 299 -26.50 -16.69 4.45
C ALA A 299 -25.65 -16.27 5.67
N THR A 300 -24.68 -17.10 6.06
CA THR A 300 -23.84 -16.85 7.24
C THR A 300 -22.36 -16.85 6.94
N GLY A 301 -21.91 -17.38 5.81
CA GLY A 301 -20.50 -17.64 5.52
C GLY A 301 -19.85 -18.58 6.53
N THR A 302 -20.61 -19.54 7.07
CA THR A 302 -20.08 -20.48 8.07
C THR A 302 -20.41 -21.94 7.81
N GLU A 303 -19.54 -22.78 8.37
CA GLU A 303 -19.41 -24.18 8.08
C GLU A 303 -19.00 -25.00 9.33
N ALA A 304 -19.14 -26.33 9.29
CA ALA A 304 -18.87 -27.21 10.42
C ALA A 304 -17.42 -27.73 10.42
N ASN A 305 -16.52 -26.97 11.04
CA ASN A 305 -15.07 -27.23 11.01
C ASN A 305 -14.37 -26.79 12.32
N GLN A 306 -13.16 -27.31 12.56
CA GLN A 306 -12.33 -27.05 13.74
C GLN A 306 -13.02 -27.27 15.11
N GLY A 307 -14.08 -28.07 15.15
CA GLY A 307 -14.89 -28.31 16.36
C GLY A 307 -15.97 -27.24 16.64
N SER A 308 -16.10 -26.24 15.75
CA SER A 308 -17.24 -25.32 15.69
C SER A 308 -18.25 -25.80 14.64
N ASN A 309 -19.53 -25.47 14.82
CA ASN A 309 -20.54 -25.61 13.75
C ASN A 309 -20.67 -24.33 12.91
N TYR A 310 -19.98 -23.26 13.31
CA TYR A 310 -20.08 -21.90 12.78
C TYR A 310 -18.66 -21.35 12.48
N HIS A 311 -17.76 -22.18 11.96
CA HIS A 311 -16.45 -21.73 11.53
C HIS A 311 -16.62 -20.92 10.24
N PRO A 312 -16.06 -19.71 10.10
CA PRO A 312 -15.94 -19.06 8.80
C PRO A 312 -15.02 -19.92 7.92
N GLY A 313 -15.41 -20.15 6.66
CA GLY A 313 -14.55 -20.81 5.68
C GLY A 313 -13.41 -19.89 5.24
N ASP A 314 -12.43 -20.43 4.54
CA ASP A 314 -11.42 -19.65 3.81
C ASP A 314 -11.46 -20.01 2.33
N GLY A 315 -11.55 -18.98 1.48
CA GLY A 315 -11.51 -19.13 0.03
C GLY A 315 -10.09 -19.14 -0.52
N GLY A 316 -9.96 -19.02 -1.83
CA GLY A 316 -8.67 -18.89 -2.52
C GLY A 316 -8.70 -19.43 -3.94
N MET A 317 -7.90 -18.83 -4.82
CA MET A 317 -7.78 -19.26 -6.21
C MET A 317 -6.33 -19.11 -6.70
N VAL A 318 -5.79 -20.15 -7.32
CA VAL A 318 -4.52 -20.10 -8.05
C VAL A 318 -4.69 -20.68 -9.46
N ALA A 319 -4.18 -19.98 -10.47
CA ALA A 319 -4.27 -20.40 -11.86
C ALA A 319 -3.04 -20.04 -12.70
N VAL A 320 -2.72 -20.91 -13.66
CA VAL A 320 -1.60 -20.74 -14.61
C VAL A 320 -2.05 -21.01 -16.03
N PHE A 321 -1.80 -20.06 -16.92
CA PHE A 321 -2.18 -20.10 -18.33
C PHE A 321 -0.94 -20.38 -19.18
N LYS A 322 -0.98 -21.47 -19.96
CA LYS A 322 0.11 -21.86 -20.86
C LYS A 322 -0.32 -21.89 -22.33
N ASP A 323 0.56 -21.44 -23.21
CA ASP A 323 0.36 -21.39 -24.66
C ASP A 323 0.47 -22.77 -25.34
N SER A 324 0.36 -22.81 -26.67
CA SER A 324 0.44 -24.07 -27.43
C SER A 324 1.85 -24.68 -27.48
N SER A 325 2.86 -23.93 -27.06
CA SER A 325 4.26 -24.33 -26.92
C SER A 325 4.64 -24.66 -25.46
N ASN A 326 3.69 -24.61 -24.53
CA ASN A 326 3.85 -24.79 -23.09
C ASN A 326 4.68 -23.68 -22.39
N ASN A 327 4.75 -22.48 -22.96
CA ASN A 327 5.23 -21.28 -22.26
C ASN A 327 4.14 -20.74 -21.35
N ILE A 328 4.49 -20.17 -20.20
CA ILE A 328 3.55 -19.45 -19.34
C ILE A 328 3.26 -18.07 -19.97
N ILE A 329 1.98 -17.72 -20.09
CA ILE A 329 1.49 -16.43 -20.63
C ILE A 329 0.60 -15.64 -19.65
N GLY A 330 0.48 -16.15 -18.43
CA GLY A 330 -0.24 -15.53 -17.33
C GLY A 330 -0.29 -16.45 -16.12
N ILE A 331 -0.22 -15.86 -14.93
CA ILE A 331 -0.35 -16.50 -13.62
C ILE A 331 -1.31 -15.68 -12.77
N THR A 332 -1.80 -16.23 -11.66
CA THR A 332 -2.48 -15.45 -10.62
C THR A 332 -1.46 -14.77 -9.71
N ASP A 333 -1.62 -13.46 -9.55
CA ASP A 333 -0.81 -12.58 -8.71
C ASP A 333 -1.60 -11.28 -8.44
N SER A 334 -0.97 -10.31 -7.79
CA SER A 334 -1.58 -9.00 -7.49
C SER A 334 -1.82 -8.11 -8.72
N SER A 335 -1.49 -8.54 -9.95
CA SER A 335 -1.88 -7.84 -11.18
C SER A 335 -3.35 -8.08 -11.56
N TRP A 336 -3.95 -9.14 -11.03
CA TRP A 336 -5.39 -9.39 -11.16
C TRP A 336 -6.20 -8.34 -10.40
N LYS A 337 -7.43 -8.12 -10.85
CA LYS A 337 -8.47 -7.40 -10.09
C LYS A 337 -9.28 -8.39 -9.28
N ALA A 338 -9.70 -8.02 -8.07
CA ALA A 338 -10.62 -8.82 -7.25
C ALA A 338 -11.62 -7.93 -6.50
N GLN A 339 -12.88 -8.31 -6.44
CA GLN A 339 -13.92 -7.54 -5.75
C GLN A 339 -14.96 -8.48 -5.11
N THR A 340 -15.23 -8.30 -3.82
CA THR A 340 -16.26 -9.07 -3.08
C THR A 340 -17.68 -8.56 -3.36
N TYR A 341 -18.66 -9.47 -3.42
CA TYR A 341 -20.09 -9.20 -3.60
C TYR A 341 -20.97 -9.79 -2.49
N TYR A 342 -20.41 -10.68 -1.67
CA TYR A 342 -21.06 -11.24 -0.49
C TYR A 342 -20.02 -11.42 0.63
N THR A 343 -20.23 -10.78 1.77
CA THR A 343 -19.32 -10.89 2.94
C THR A 343 -20.07 -11.33 4.20
N ALA A 344 -19.63 -12.42 4.83
CA ALA A 344 -20.20 -13.02 6.03
C ALA A 344 -19.21 -13.99 6.73
N PRO A 345 -19.35 -14.29 8.03
CA PRO A 345 -20.27 -13.68 9.00
C PRO A 345 -19.79 -12.30 9.45
N LEU A 346 -20.74 -11.38 9.70
CA LEU A 346 -20.45 -10.07 10.28
C LEU A 346 -21.10 -9.96 11.66
N THR A 347 -20.29 -9.96 12.73
CA THR A 347 -20.76 -9.69 14.10
C THR A 347 -21.01 -8.20 14.36
N ASP A 348 -20.33 -7.34 13.61
CA ASP A 348 -20.49 -5.89 13.59
C ASP A 348 -20.45 -5.45 12.12
N THR A 349 -21.44 -4.70 11.64
CA THR A 349 -21.46 -4.23 10.25
C THR A 349 -20.63 -2.96 10.03
N SER A 350 -20.22 -2.28 11.12
CA SER A 350 -19.39 -1.06 11.05
C SER A 350 -17.90 -1.33 10.82
N CYS A 351 -17.48 -2.60 10.85
CA CYS A 351 -16.12 -3.00 10.44
C CYS A 351 -15.89 -2.92 8.93
N LEU A 352 -16.96 -2.92 8.12
CA LEU A 352 -16.86 -2.74 6.68
C LEU A 352 -16.60 -1.28 6.35
N SER A 353 -15.71 -1.03 5.40
CA SER A 353 -15.46 0.30 4.86
C SER A 353 -15.46 0.29 3.33
N GLN A 354 -15.68 1.47 2.75
CA GLN A 354 -15.70 1.66 1.31
C GLN A 354 -14.93 2.92 0.94
N SER A 355 -14.08 2.81 -0.08
CA SER A 355 -13.27 3.90 -0.60
C SER A 355 -13.03 3.67 -2.09
N ASN A 356 -13.30 4.65 -2.95
CA ASN A 356 -13.06 4.56 -4.40
C ASN A 356 -13.57 3.23 -5.02
N ASN A 357 -14.82 2.87 -4.72
CA ASN A 357 -15.50 1.63 -5.13
C ASN A 357 -14.90 0.32 -4.58
N GLN A 358 -13.85 0.35 -3.77
CA GLN A 358 -13.33 -0.81 -3.06
C GLN A 358 -14.26 -1.19 -1.90
N ARG A 359 -14.43 -2.49 -1.66
CA ARG A 359 -15.22 -3.06 -0.56
C ARG A 359 -14.26 -3.75 0.40
N LEU A 360 -13.99 -3.10 1.53
CA LEU A 360 -12.92 -3.49 2.45
C LEU A 360 -13.51 -4.21 3.67
N SER A 361 -13.05 -5.45 3.88
CA SER A 361 -13.47 -6.35 4.96
C SER A 361 -12.32 -6.81 5.87
N ALA A 362 -11.09 -6.31 5.64
CA ALA A 362 -9.90 -6.68 6.42
C ALA A 362 -9.97 -6.29 7.92
N SER A 363 -10.74 -5.25 8.27
CA SER A 363 -11.01 -4.81 9.64
C SER A 363 -12.09 -5.61 10.36
N CYS A 364 -12.71 -6.59 9.70
CA CYS A 364 -13.78 -7.41 10.28
C CYS A 364 -13.24 -8.65 11.00
N SER A 365 -13.96 -9.08 12.06
CA SER A 365 -13.52 -10.21 12.87
C SER A 365 -13.72 -11.55 12.15
N ILE A 366 -12.62 -12.27 11.93
CA ILE A 366 -12.60 -13.65 11.39
C ILE A 366 -12.93 -14.73 12.45
N SER A 367 -13.41 -14.33 13.63
CA SER A 367 -13.72 -15.28 14.72
C SER A 367 -15.07 -15.95 14.54
N ALA A 368 -15.13 -17.26 14.78
CA ALA A 368 -16.39 -18.02 14.73
C ALA A 368 -17.46 -17.43 15.67
N PRO A 369 -18.66 -17.06 15.16
CA PRO A 369 -19.73 -16.52 15.98
C PRO A 369 -20.29 -17.56 16.96
N ASN A 370 -20.73 -17.09 18.13
CA ASN A 370 -21.32 -17.95 19.17
C ASN A 370 -22.78 -18.38 18.87
N SER A 371 -23.47 -17.68 17.96
CA SER A 371 -24.82 -17.98 17.48
C SER A 371 -25.03 -17.36 16.10
N LEU A 372 -25.88 -17.98 15.28
CA LEU A 372 -26.31 -17.45 13.99
C LEU A 372 -27.51 -16.49 14.10
N ASP A 373 -28.13 -16.33 15.28
CA ASP A 373 -29.36 -15.51 15.42
C ASP A 373 -29.13 -14.00 15.24
N GLU A 374 -27.89 -13.52 15.46
CA GLU A 374 -27.56 -12.08 15.50
C GLU A 374 -26.46 -11.66 14.51
N ILE A 375 -25.92 -12.57 13.71
CA ILE A 375 -24.96 -12.21 12.66
C ILE A 375 -25.65 -11.50 11.50
N SER A 376 -24.92 -10.58 10.89
CA SER A 376 -25.28 -9.94 9.63
C SER A 376 -24.48 -10.55 8.48
N ALA A 377 -24.96 -10.31 7.26
CA ALA A 377 -24.32 -10.64 6.00
C ALA A 377 -24.49 -9.44 5.07
N ALA A 378 -23.42 -9.00 4.41
CA ALA A 378 -23.41 -7.86 3.50
C ALA A 378 -23.51 -8.32 2.04
N HIS A 379 -24.42 -7.73 1.27
CA HIS A 379 -24.69 -8.09 -0.11
C HIS A 379 -24.59 -6.87 -1.04
N TRP A 380 -23.99 -7.08 -2.20
CA TRP A 380 -23.93 -6.10 -3.29
C TRP A 380 -24.40 -6.74 -4.61
N PRO A 381 -25.11 -5.99 -5.49
CA PRO A 381 -25.51 -6.53 -6.79
C PRO A 381 -24.30 -6.72 -7.70
N ARG A 382 -24.20 -7.90 -8.33
CA ARG A 382 -23.21 -8.16 -9.41
C ARG A 382 -23.56 -7.34 -10.67
N PRO A 383 -22.58 -6.77 -11.40
CA PRO A 383 -22.85 -6.09 -12.67
C PRO A 383 -23.13 -7.12 -13.78
N ASP A 384 -24.23 -7.02 -14.50
CA ASP A 384 -24.68 -8.07 -15.46
C ASP A 384 -23.64 -8.44 -16.54
N ASN A 385 -22.74 -7.51 -16.90
CA ASN A 385 -21.71 -7.68 -17.93
C ASN A 385 -20.28 -7.88 -17.40
N TRP A 386 -20.11 -8.16 -16.10
CA TRP A 386 -18.79 -8.25 -15.45
C TRP A 386 -17.81 -9.24 -16.11
N MET A 387 -18.28 -10.20 -16.89
CA MET A 387 -17.43 -11.17 -17.61
C MET A 387 -16.85 -10.65 -18.93
N ALA A 388 -17.42 -9.58 -19.50
CA ALA A 388 -17.11 -9.11 -20.84
C ALA A 388 -15.73 -8.44 -20.93
N SER A 389 -15.05 -8.57 -22.07
CA SER A 389 -13.78 -7.86 -22.31
C SER A 389 -13.94 -6.33 -22.41
N SER A 390 -15.17 -5.84 -22.61
CA SER A 390 -15.51 -4.40 -22.62
C SER A 390 -15.94 -3.85 -21.26
N PHE A 391 -15.94 -4.67 -20.19
CA PHE A 391 -16.26 -4.20 -18.85
C PHE A 391 -15.08 -3.41 -18.26
N ASP A 392 -15.36 -2.24 -17.69
CA ASP A 392 -14.37 -1.37 -17.06
C ASP A 392 -14.15 -1.77 -15.58
N ASP A 393 -13.04 -2.47 -15.33
CA ASP A 393 -12.56 -2.89 -14.03
C ASP A 393 -11.45 -1.97 -13.47
N SER A 394 -11.23 -0.79 -14.07
CA SER A 394 -10.20 0.16 -13.61
C SER A 394 -10.37 0.54 -12.14
N ASN A 395 -11.62 0.67 -11.68
CA ASN A 395 -12.00 0.99 -10.31
C ASN A 395 -12.03 -0.21 -9.35
N TRP A 396 -11.75 -1.44 -9.81
CA TRP A 396 -11.63 -2.60 -8.91
C TRP A 396 -10.25 -2.58 -8.23
N PRO A 397 -10.14 -3.00 -6.96
CA PRO A 397 -8.85 -3.15 -6.31
C PRO A 397 -8.03 -4.27 -6.95
N ALA A 398 -6.71 -4.19 -6.78
CA ALA A 398 -5.82 -5.31 -7.05
C ALA A 398 -6.19 -6.50 -6.15
N ALA A 399 -6.01 -7.71 -6.67
CA ALA A 399 -6.21 -8.93 -5.90
C ALA A 399 -5.17 -9.01 -4.77
N THR A 400 -5.60 -9.48 -3.60
CA THR A 400 -4.70 -9.71 -2.47
C THR A 400 -4.06 -11.08 -2.65
N SER A 401 -2.73 -11.16 -2.58
CA SER A 401 -2.00 -12.42 -2.65
C SER A 401 -1.85 -13.06 -1.26
N PHE A 402 -2.05 -14.37 -1.18
CA PHE A 402 -1.96 -15.18 0.04
C PHE A 402 -0.95 -16.31 -0.14
N SER A 403 -0.31 -16.75 0.94
CA SER A 403 0.66 -17.86 0.91
C SER A 403 -0.02 -19.23 1.00
N ASN A 404 0.66 -20.27 0.52
CA ASN A 404 0.20 -21.67 0.59
C ASN A 404 -0.11 -22.12 2.04
N ASP A 405 0.69 -21.66 3.01
CA ASP A 405 0.46 -21.82 4.45
C ASP A 405 -0.87 -21.17 4.91
N THR A 406 -1.22 -20.00 4.35
CA THR A 406 -2.41 -19.23 4.75
C THR A 406 -3.69 -19.88 4.25
N VAL A 407 -3.69 -20.43 3.04
CA VAL A 407 -4.80 -21.18 2.43
C VAL A 407 -4.78 -22.67 2.84
N GLY A 408 -3.74 -23.13 3.55
CA GLY A 408 -3.66 -24.49 4.09
C GLY A 408 -3.56 -25.62 3.04
N VAL A 409 -2.99 -25.35 1.87
CA VAL A 409 -2.98 -26.29 0.72
C VAL A 409 -1.87 -27.34 0.74
N ASP A 410 -0.87 -27.18 1.62
CA ASP A 410 0.35 -28.02 1.77
C ASP A 410 0.10 -29.51 2.07
N ASN A 411 -1.14 -29.92 2.34
CA ASN A 411 -1.53 -31.32 2.55
C ASN A 411 -2.57 -31.85 1.55
N LYS A 412 -2.93 -31.07 0.52
CA LYS A 412 -3.95 -31.41 -0.47
C LYS A 412 -3.28 -31.99 -1.72
N ALA A 413 -3.61 -33.22 -2.11
CA ALA A 413 -3.03 -33.86 -3.30
C ALA A 413 -3.39 -33.11 -4.60
N SER A 414 -4.56 -32.46 -4.63
CA SER A 414 -5.02 -31.55 -5.68
C SER A 414 -4.07 -30.39 -5.98
N TYR A 415 -3.25 -29.97 -5.01
CA TYR A 415 -2.25 -28.92 -5.15
C TYR A 415 -0.83 -29.50 -5.16
N THR A 416 -0.49 -30.29 -4.13
CA THR A 416 0.87 -30.79 -3.88
C THR A 416 1.42 -31.78 -4.92
N ASN A 417 0.56 -32.43 -5.73
CA ASN A 417 1.01 -33.21 -6.89
C ASN A 417 1.44 -32.34 -8.09
N PHE A 418 1.17 -31.03 -8.08
CA PHE A 418 1.32 -30.11 -9.20
C PHE A 418 2.02 -28.82 -8.80
N THR A 419 2.95 -28.89 -7.84
CA THR A 419 3.81 -27.74 -7.50
C THR A 419 4.66 -27.30 -8.70
N ASP A 420 4.98 -28.18 -9.66
CA ASP A 420 5.58 -27.82 -10.96
C ASP A 420 4.68 -26.97 -11.88
N ILE A 421 3.44 -26.73 -11.46
CA ILE A 421 2.48 -25.86 -12.14
C ILE A 421 2.14 -24.65 -11.27
N PHE A 422 1.76 -24.85 -10.01
CA PHE A 422 1.23 -23.79 -9.15
C PHE A 422 2.27 -23.12 -8.23
N ASP A 423 3.40 -23.80 -7.95
CA ASP A 423 4.46 -23.39 -7.01
C ASP A 423 5.83 -23.56 -7.72
N ASP A 424 5.91 -23.07 -8.97
CA ASP A 424 7.12 -23.17 -9.78
C ASP A 424 8.15 -22.15 -9.26
N ALA A 425 9.31 -22.64 -8.81
CA ALA A 425 10.36 -21.80 -8.22
C ALA A 425 10.94 -20.67 -9.10
N THR A 426 10.47 -20.53 -10.36
CA THR A 426 10.80 -19.41 -11.26
C THR A 426 9.59 -18.60 -11.73
N HIS A 427 8.37 -19.14 -11.64
CA HIS A 427 7.12 -18.53 -12.09
C HIS A 427 5.96 -18.90 -11.13
N ASP A 428 6.19 -18.67 -9.84
CA ASP A 428 5.31 -19.02 -8.73
C ASP A 428 3.97 -18.28 -8.85
N ALA A 429 2.86 -19.01 -8.81
CA ALA A 429 1.53 -18.45 -8.96
C ALA A 429 0.92 -18.27 -7.58
N SER A 430 0.68 -17.01 -7.19
CA SER A 430 0.09 -16.73 -5.89
C SER A 430 -1.38 -17.14 -5.83
N PHE A 431 -1.82 -17.60 -4.67
CA PHE A 431 -3.23 -17.61 -4.34
C PHE A 431 -3.76 -16.17 -4.28
N ILE A 432 -4.87 -15.90 -4.96
CA ILE A 432 -5.51 -14.59 -4.99
C ILE A 432 -6.93 -14.64 -4.44
N TRP A 433 -7.33 -13.55 -3.79
CA TRP A 433 -8.70 -13.27 -3.37
C TRP A 433 -8.97 -11.76 -3.30
N SER A 434 -10.13 -11.35 -2.77
CA SER A 434 -10.37 -9.97 -2.31
C SER A 434 -9.65 -9.70 -0.98
N THR A 435 -10.00 -8.60 -0.29
CA THR A 435 -9.23 -8.12 0.89
C THR A 435 -9.30 -9.02 2.12
N ASN A 436 -10.23 -9.98 2.18
CA ASN A 436 -10.35 -10.90 3.30
C ASN A 436 -10.65 -12.33 2.80
N LEU A 437 -9.65 -13.21 2.91
CA LEU A 437 -9.73 -14.62 2.51
C LEU A 437 -10.86 -15.40 3.22
N VAL A 438 -11.25 -14.96 4.43
CA VAL A 438 -12.06 -15.72 5.39
C VAL A 438 -13.53 -15.24 5.47
N LEU A 439 -13.82 -14.02 5.00
CA LEU A 439 -15.16 -13.43 5.12
C LEU A 439 -15.80 -13.10 3.77
N ASP A 440 -15.03 -12.92 2.70
CA ASP A 440 -15.57 -12.60 1.38
C ASP A 440 -15.93 -13.89 0.65
N ASN A 441 -17.22 -14.25 0.65
CA ASN A 441 -17.73 -15.55 0.21
C ASN A 441 -18.08 -15.60 -1.29
N GLU A 442 -18.37 -14.46 -1.91
CA GLU A 442 -18.55 -14.34 -3.36
C GLU A 442 -17.60 -13.27 -3.89
N VAL A 443 -16.63 -13.68 -4.72
CA VAL A 443 -15.61 -12.78 -5.28
C VAL A 443 -15.57 -12.89 -6.80
N LEU A 444 -15.52 -11.75 -7.47
CA LEU A 444 -15.25 -11.68 -8.90
C LEU A 444 -13.79 -11.28 -9.12
N VAL A 445 -13.07 -12.04 -9.95
CA VAL A 445 -11.68 -11.72 -10.32
C VAL A 445 -11.51 -11.58 -11.83
N ARG A 446 -10.61 -10.70 -12.27
CA ARG A 446 -10.38 -10.38 -13.69
C ARG A 446 -8.92 -10.06 -13.99
N ALA A 447 -8.43 -10.46 -15.17
CA ALA A 447 -7.13 -10.04 -15.71
C ALA A 447 -7.10 -10.10 -17.24
N THR A 448 -6.13 -9.42 -17.85
CA THR A 448 -5.79 -9.57 -19.27
C THR A 448 -4.58 -10.49 -19.40
N ILE A 449 -4.74 -11.60 -20.11
CA ILE A 449 -3.76 -12.68 -20.26
C ILE A 449 -3.23 -12.68 -21.70
N GLY A 450 -1.96 -13.05 -21.87
CA GLY A 450 -1.35 -13.14 -23.20
C GLY A 450 -1.07 -11.80 -23.88
N SER A 451 -0.99 -10.69 -23.13
CA SER A 451 -0.26 -9.55 -23.69
C SER A 451 1.20 -9.95 -23.84
N SER A 452 1.86 -9.51 -24.91
CA SER A 452 3.33 -9.57 -25.00
C SER A 452 4.00 -8.68 -23.95
N ASP A 453 3.21 -7.83 -23.28
CA ASP A 453 3.57 -7.18 -22.03
C ASP A 453 3.42 -8.17 -20.86
N ALA A 454 4.51 -8.88 -20.56
CA ALA A 454 4.90 -8.87 -19.16
C ALA A 454 5.13 -7.38 -18.84
N ASN A 455 4.17 -6.74 -18.16
CA ASN A 455 4.20 -5.29 -17.99
C ASN A 455 5.56 -4.89 -17.42
N MET A 456 6.26 -3.99 -18.12
CA MET A 456 7.55 -3.49 -17.66
C MET A 456 7.35 -2.92 -16.26
N ILE A 457 8.01 -3.52 -15.28
CA ILE A 457 7.84 -3.16 -13.87
C ILE A 457 8.82 -2.03 -13.59
N LEU A 458 8.37 -0.93 -12.99
CA LEU A 458 9.22 0.13 -12.46
C LEU A 458 9.04 0.20 -10.96
N SER A 459 10.15 0.12 -10.24
CA SER A 459 10.23 0.09 -8.78
C SER A 459 11.37 0.98 -8.30
N SER A 460 11.45 1.20 -6.99
CA SER A 460 12.50 2.00 -6.37
C SER A 460 12.78 1.50 -4.96
N ASP A 461 13.98 0.98 -4.71
CA ASP A 461 14.41 0.57 -3.35
C ASP A 461 14.55 1.77 -2.40
N ALA A 462 14.50 3.00 -2.93
CA ALA A 462 14.49 4.23 -2.15
C ALA A 462 13.06 4.65 -1.71
N VAL A 463 12.01 4.06 -2.29
CA VAL A 463 10.60 4.35 -2.01
C VAL A 463 10.04 3.28 -1.07
N LYS A 464 9.19 3.69 -0.14
CA LYS A 464 8.53 2.80 0.83
C LYS A 464 7.15 2.38 0.33
N SER A 465 6.51 1.45 1.03
CA SER A 465 5.19 0.90 0.68
C SER A 465 4.05 1.92 0.60
N ASP A 466 4.28 3.15 1.04
CA ASP A 466 3.36 4.29 1.02
C ASP A 466 3.46 5.15 -0.27
N MET A 467 4.37 4.82 -1.20
CA MET A 467 4.57 5.54 -2.47
C MET A 467 4.91 7.03 -2.27
N ILE A 468 5.67 7.35 -1.22
CA ILE A 468 6.07 8.73 -0.91
C ILE A 468 7.43 9.05 -1.55
N LEU A 469 7.58 10.25 -2.14
CA LEU A 469 8.87 10.70 -2.67
C LEU A 469 9.88 10.85 -1.52
N PRO A 470 11.13 10.33 -1.63
CA PRO A 470 12.11 10.48 -0.55
C PRO A 470 12.50 11.94 -0.31
N LEU A 471 12.77 12.32 0.95
CA LEU A 471 13.25 13.67 1.28
C LEU A 471 14.59 13.99 0.57
N ASP A 472 15.49 13.02 0.46
CA ASP A 472 16.75 13.14 -0.28
C ASP A 472 16.57 13.26 -1.81
N ALA A 473 15.34 13.15 -2.32
CA ALA A 473 15.00 13.49 -3.70
C ALA A 473 14.47 14.93 -3.85
N THR A 474 14.19 15.69 -2.78
CA THR A 474 13.73 17.09 -2.84
C THR A 474 14.84 18.10 -2.55
N CYS A 475 14.57 19.39 -2.77
CA CYS A 475 15.49 20.48 -2.44
C CYS A 475 15.79 20.62 -0.94
N ASP A 476 15.01 19.96 -0.07
CA ASP A 476 15.20 19.95 1.38
C ASP A 476 16.08 18.78 1.86
N GLY A 477 16.49 17.90 0.94
CA GLY A 477 17.41 16.78 1.17
C GLY A 477 18.90 17.13 1.08
N ILE A 478 19.76 16.17 1.41
CA ILE A 478 21.21 16.39 1.43
C ILE A 478 21.73 16.80 0.04
N GLY A 479 22.57 17.83 -0.01
CA GLY A 479 23.22 18.27 -1.25
C GLY A 479 22.31 18.95 -2.29
N LEU A 480 21.11 19.42 -1.87
CA LEU A 480 20.02 19.91 -2.74
C LEU A 480 19.24 18.81 -3.49
N GLY A 481 19.34 17.56 -3.02
CA GLY A 481 18.59 16.42 -3.52
C GLY A 481 19.26 15.68 -4.68
N SER A 482 18.94 14.39 -4.82
CA SER A 482 19.43 13.49 -5.87
C SER A 482 18.29 12.68 -6.45
N PHE A 483 18.34 12.35 -7.75
CA PHE A 483 17.35 11.48 -8.37
C PHE A 483 17.32 10.12 -7.63
N PRO A 484 16.16 9.61 -7.21
CA PRO A 484 16.08 8.37 -6.44
C PRO A 484 16.56 7.17 -7.26
N ALA A 485 17.09 6.14 -6.58
CA ALA A 485 17.40 4.88 -7.25
C ALA A 485 16.11 4.27 -7.84
N ILE A 486 16.16 3.76 -9.05
CA ILE A 486 15.04 3.05 -9.68
C ILE A 486 15.52 1.74 -10.30
N ASN A 487 14.69 0.72 -10.23
CA ASN A 487 14.94 -0.62 -10.79
C ASN A 487 13.78 -0.98 -11.72
N TRP A 488 14.06 -1.71 -12.80
CA TRP A 488 13.03 -2.21 -13.69
C TRP A 488 13.34 -3.60 -14.22
N ASP A 489 12.26 -4.34 -14.47
CA ASP A 489 12.29 -5.70 -15.02
C ASP A 489 11.21 -5.85 -16.10
N ASN A 490 11.20 -6.98 -16.80
CA ASN A 490 10.22 -7.32 -17.85
C ASN A 490 10.18 -6.31 -19.02
N ALA A 491 11.33 -5.75 -19.41
CA ALA A 491 11.40 -4.91 -20.60
C ALA A 491 11.04 -5.72 -21.87
N PRO A 492 10.18 -5.21 -22.77
CA PRO A 492 9.63 -5.99 -23.87
C PRO A 492 10.68 -6.39 -24.90
N ALA A 493 10.42 -7.52 -25.58
CA ALA A 493 11.28 -8.01 -26.65
C ALA A 493 11.35 -6.98 -27.80
N GLY A 494 12.57 -6.57 -28.15
CA GLY A 494 12.81 -5.53 -29.16
C GLY A 494 13.28 -4.18 -28.59
N THR A 495 13.32 -4.03 -27.27
CA THR A 495 13.92 -2.85 -26.61
C THR A 495 15.40 -2.70 -27.01
N GLN A 496 15.76 -1.52 -27.53
CA GLN A 496 17.14 -1.17 -27.92
C GLN A 496 17.71 0.02 -27.12
N SER A 497 16.85 0.80 -26.45
CA SER A 497 17.23 1.78 -25.42
C SER A 497 16.06 2.07 -24.46
N PHE A 498 16.33 2.78 -23.37
CA PHE A 498 15.30 3.33 -22.49
C PHE A 498 15.39 4.86 -22.40
N ALA A 499 14.29 5.47 -21.96
CA ALA A 499 14.24 6.84 -21.46
C ALA A 499 13.54 6.90 -20.10
N VAL A 500 13.92 7.86 -19.26
CA VAL A 500 13.35 8.12 -17.94
C VAL A 500 13.02 9.60 -17.83
N THR A 501 11.80 9.93 -17.44
CA THR A 501 11.39 11.30 -17.11
C THR A 501 10.85 11.37 -15.68
N MET A 502 10.93 12.55 -15.06
CA MET A 502 10.23 12.85 -13.81
C MET A 502 9.61 14.23 -13.90
N HIS A 503 8.34 14.34 -13.54
CA HIS A 503 7.57 15.58 -13.67
C HIS A 503 6.42 15.65 -12.67
N ASN A 504 5.84 16.84 -12.50
CA ASN A 504 4.52 16.98 -11.89
C ASN A 504 3.63 17.94 -12.71
N PHE A 505 2.32 17.84 -12.49
CA PHE A 505 1.34 18.81 -12.97
C PHE A 505 0.94 19.75 -11.83
N ALA A 506 0.76 21.04 -12.13
CA ALA A 506 0.32 22.02 -11.14
C ALA A 506 -1.20 21.99 -10.86
N ASN A 507 -1.98 21.38 -11.76
CA ASN A 507 -3.41 21.13 -11.61
C ASN A 507 -3.75 19.76 -12.22
N ASP A 508 -4.69 19.02 -11.63
CA ASP A 508 -5.05 17.67 -12.12
C ASP A 508 -5.66 17.68 -13.53
N ASN A 509 -6.35 18.76 -13.90
CA ASN A 509 -6.92 18.94 -15.25
C ASN A 509 -5.86 19.15 -16.35
N ASP A 510 -4.58 19.29 -15.99
CA ASP A 510 -3.46 19.42 -16.93
C ASP A 510 -2.72 18.09 -17.15
N GLN A 511 -3.10 17.01 -16.46
CA GLN A 511 -2.51 15.69 -16.65
C GLN A 511 -2.60 15.24 -18.13
N GLY A 512 -1.48 14.70 -18.65
CA GLY A 512 -1.34 14.32 -20.06
C GLY A 512 -0.90 15.45 -21.00
N ASP A 513 -0.91 16.72 -20.58
CA ASP A 513 -0.40 17.85 -21.35
C ASP A 513 1.01 18.25 -20.86
N PHE A 514 2.03 17.55 -21.35
CA PHE A 514 3.43 17.78 -20.93
C PHE A 514 3.92 19.22 -21.16
N SER A 515 3.25 20.03 -21.99
CA SER A 515 3.58 21.46 -22.14
C SER A 515 3.28 22.31 -20.89
N LYS A 516 2.53 21.75 -19.93
CA LYS A 516 2.17 22.36 -18.65
C LYS A 516 2.80 21.66 -17.44
N ALA A 517 3.55 20.58 -17.66
CA ALA A 517 4.25 19.88 -16.60
C ALA A 517 5.53 20.63 -16.20
N HIS A 518 5.90 20.60 -14.92
CA HIS A 518 7.25 20.93 -14.50
C HIS A 518 8.11 19.67 -14.54
N SER A 519 9.13 19.64 -15.41
CA SER A 519 10.05 18.50 -15.51
C SER A 519 11.26 18.66 -14.59
N TYR A 520 11.54 17.61 -13.82
CA TYR A 520 12.66 17.50 -12.87
C TYR A 520 13.80 16.63 -13.42
N GLN A 521 13.48 15.64 -14.25
CA GLN A 521 14.42 14.75 -14.93
C GLN A 521 14.00 14.54 -16.38
N VAL A 522 14.97 14.61 -17.30
CA VAL A 522 14.84 14.21 -18.71
C VAL A 522 16.09 13.43 -19.07
N LEU A 523 15.97 12.11 -19.23
CA LEU A 523 17.09 11.21 -19.52
C LEU A 523 16.68 10.24 -20.63
N TYR A 524 17.52 10.07 -21.65
CA TYR A 524 17.27 9.15 -22.76
C TYR A 524 18.57 8.45 -23.17
N ASP A 525 18.56 7.66 -24.25
CA ASP A 525 19.74 6.91 -24.72
C ASP A 525 20.33 5.95 -23.66
N ILE A 526 19.52 5.51 -22.69
CA ILE A 526 19.93 4.52 -21.69
C ILE A 526 20.08 3.16 -22.41
N PRO A 527 21.20 2.43 -22.26
CA PRO A 527 21.37 1.14 -22.93
C PRO A 527 20.31 0.10 -22.53
N ALA A 528 19.82 -0.70 -23.48
CA ALA A 528 18.87 -1.78 -23.20
C ALA A 528 19.40 -2.90 -22.28
N SER A 529 20.70 -2.93 -22.00
CA SER A 529 21.32 -3.84 -21.02
C SER A 529 21.26 -3.31 -19.57
N THR A 530 20.71 -2.12 -19.36
CA THR A 530 20.54 -1.50 -18.04
C THR A 530 19.18 -1.87 -17.48
N SER A 531 19.14 -2.31 -16.22
CA SER A 531 17.92 -2.65 -15.46
C SER A 531 17.72 -1.78 -14.21
N SER A 532 18.62 -0.81 -13.97
CA SER A 532 18.50 0.12 -12.85
C SER A 532 19.31 1.40 -13.04
N LEU A 533 18.97 2.43 -12.27
CA LEU A 533 19.79 3.61 -12.02
C LEU A 533 20.01 3.74 -10.51
N ALA A 534 21.25 3.96 -10.08
CA ALA A 534 21.56 4.26 -8.68
C ALA A 534 21.17 5.70 -8.32
N THR A 535 20.99 5.99 -7.02
CA THR A 535 20.70 7.34 -6.53
C THR A 535 21.76 8.33 -7.03
N GLY A 536 21.32 9.37 -7.74
CA GLY A 536 22.20 10.38 -8.31
C GLY A 536 23.11 9.92 -9.46
N GLU A 537 22.74 8.85 -10.19
CA GLU A 537 23.48 8.41 -11.38
C GLU A 537 23.55 9.52 -12.45
N THR A 538 24.73 9.66 -13.06
CA THR A 538 25.07 10.73 -14.02
C THR A 538 25.90 10.25 -15.22
N ASN A 539 26.30 8.98 -15.26
CA ASN A 539 27.22 8.40 -16.24
C ASN A 539 26.54 7.50 -17.29
N ILE A 540 25.22 7.36 -17.22
CA ILE A 540 24.40 6.51 -18.11
C ILE A 540 23.41 7.41 -18.86
N GLY A 541 23.26 7.17 -20.17
CA GLY A 541 22.34 7.91 -21.04
C GLY A 541 22.80 9.33 -21.39
N THR A 542 21.88 10.09 -21.98
CA THR A 542 22.03 11.49 -22.36
C THR A 542 21.00 12.32 -21.59
N PHE A 543 21.45 13.27 -20.77
CA PHE A 543 20.57 14.21 -20.08
C PHE A 543 20.04 15.27 -21.05
N GLY A 544 18.72 15.44 -21.07
CA GLY A 544 18.04 16.62 -21.61
C GLY A 544 18.01 17.76 -20.59
N ILE A 545 17.34 18.86 -20.93
CA ILE A 545 17.17 20.01 -20.04
C ILE A 545 15.93 19.85 -19.14
N ASN A 546 16.09 20.11 -17.84
CA ASN A 546 14.97 20.17 -16.90
C ASN A 546 14.18 21.51 -17.02
N GLY A 547 12.94 21.51 -16.55
CA GLY A 547 12.02 22.66 -16.59
C GLY A 547 12.13 23.62 -15.40
N ILE A 548 13.13 23.44 -14.52
CA ILE A 548 13.32 24.23 -13.29
C ILE A 548 14.38 25.31 -13.47
N ASP A 549 15.56 24.91 -13.98
CA ASP A 549 16.71 25.80 -14.21
C ASP A 549 17.30 25.68 -15.62
N GLY A 550 16.83 24.72 -16.45
CA GLY A 550 17.33 24.48 -17.80
C GLY A 550 18.67 23.73 -17.85
N GLY A 551 19.11 23.13 -16.74
CA GLY A 551 20.31 22.33 -16.64
C GLY A 551 20.16 20.92 -17.23
N GLN A 552 21.28 20.34 -17.68
CA GLN A 552 21.39 18.94 -18.12
C GLN A 552 21.67 18.03 -16.92
N SER A 553 20.76 18.06 -15.96
CA SER A 553 20.84 17.32 -14.70
C SER A 553 19.46 17.21 -14.08
N TYR A 554 19.32 16.29 -13.13
CA TYR A 554 18.23 16.33 -12.18
C TYR A 554 18.21 17.67 -11.45
N SER A 555 17.03 18.27 -11.30
CA SER A 555 16.82 19.39 -10.39
C SER A 555 15.66 19.04 -9.45
N ALA A 556 15.95 19.01 -8.16
CA ALA A 556 15.05 18.43 -7.17
C ALA A 556 13.76 19.27 -6.95
N PRO A 557 12.59 18.63 -6.77
CA PRO A 557 11.35 19.33 -6.42
C PRO A 557 11.47 20.24 -5.20
N CYS A 558 10.85 21.42 -5.30
CA CYS A 558 10.90 22.45 -4.26
C CYS A 558 9.55 23.20 -4.17
N SER A 559 8.46 22.45 -3.97
CA SER A 559 7.09 23.01 -3.96
C SER A 559 6.91 24.06 -2.87
N GLN A 560 6.43 25.26 -3.20
CA GLN A 560 6.17 26.30 -2.19
C GLN A 560 4.78 26.16 -1.53
N SER A 561 4.06 25.07 -1.83
CA SER A 561 2.71 24.79 -1.34
C SER A 561 2.73 23.82 -0.15
N PRO A 562 1.90 24.02 0.89
CA PRO A 562 1.70 23.07 1.98
C PRO A 562 0.74 21.92 1.60
N ILE A 563 0.38 21.78 0.32
CA ILE A 563 -0.47 20.71 -0.22
C ILE A 563 0.43 19.66 -0.86
N ALA A 564 0.05 18.39 -0.77
CA ALA A 564 0.73 17.29 -1.44
C ALA A 564 0.80 17.53 -2.96
N ASN A 565 1.90 17.09 -3.59
CA ASN A 565 2.10 17.13 -5.03
C ASN A 565 2.50 15.72 -5.48
N ASP A 566 1.97 15.27 -6.60
CA ASP A 566 2.29 13.96 -7.18
C ASP A 566 3.39 14.10 -8.23
N TYR A 567 4.47 13.35 -8.02
CA TYR A 567 5.66 13.32 -8.86
C TYR A 567 5.70 12.02 -9.65
N ILE A 568 5.50 12.12 -10.95
CA ILE A 568 5.39 10.97 -11.84
C ILE A 568 6.76 10.70 -12.45
N ILE A 569 7.39 9.59 -12.06
CA ILE A 569 8.58 9.04 -12.74
C ILE A 569 8.08 8.06 -13.80
N THR A 570 8.41 8.26 -15.08
CA THR A 570 8.02 7.35 -16.17
C THR A 570 9.26 6.76 -16.84
N LEU A 571 9.28 5.43 -16.98
CA LEU A 571 10.24 4.68 -17.78
C LEU A 571 9.60 4.30 -19.11
N TYR A 572 10.34 4.49 -20.20
CA TYR A 572 9.94 4.14 -21.57
C TYR A 572 10.93 3.13 -22.14
N ALA A 573 10.43 2.00 -22.66
CA ALA A 573 11.21 1.04 -23.44
C ALA A 573 11.09 1.40 -24.92
N LEU A 574 12.21 1.63 -25.59
CA LEU A 574 12.23 2.15 -26.96
C LEU A 574 12.77 1.12 -27.95
N SER A 575 12.13 1.02 -29.12
CA SER A 575 12.66 0.26 -30.25
C SER A 575 13.87 0.95 -30.91
N ASP A 576 14.12 2.22 -30.60
CA ASP A 576 15.29 2.97 -31.05
C ASP A 576 16.56 2.55 -30.30
N ALA A 577 17.69 2.55 -31.00
CA ALA A 577 18.98 2.27 -30.41
C ALA A 577 19.60 3.55 -29.80
N VAL A 578 20.49 3.38 -28.83
CA VAL A 578 21.26 4.47 -28.23
C VAL A 578 21.86 5.39 -29.31
N GLY A 579 21.42 6.64 -29.35
CA GLY A 579 21.83 7.69 -30.28
C GLY A 579 21.06 7.74 -31.62
N SER A 580 20.03 6.92 -31.86
CA SER A 580 19.22 6.99 -33.09
C SER A 580 18.07 7.99 -33.04
N LEU A 581 17.69 8.49 -31.85
CA LEU A 581 16.62 9.48 -31.65
C LEU A 581 16.89 10.84 -32.34
N GLY A 582 18.14 11.14 -32.70
CA GLY A 582 18.52 12.39 -33.37
C GLY A 582 18.43 13.65 -32.50
N LEU A 583 18.27 13.47 -31.19
CA LEU A 583 18.17 14.50 -30.17
C LEU A 583 19.54 15.03 -29.73
N ASP A 584 19.57 16.21 -29.13
CA ASP A 584 20.74 16.75 -28.44
C ASP A 584 20.38 17.20 -27.01
N GLY A 585 21.26 16.93 -26.04
CA GLY A 585 20.98 17.18 -24.62
C GLY A 585 20.73 18.65 -24.28
N ALA A 586 21.18 19.61 -25.10
CA ALA A 586 21.02 21.04 -24.84
C ALA A 586 19.69 21.61 -25.36
N GLY A 587 19.05 20.95 -26.32
CA GLY A 587 17.77 21.34 -26.90
C GLY A 587 16.59 20.43 -26.56
N THR A 588 16.81 19.33 -25.81
CA THR A 588 15.76 18.34 -25.51
C THR A 588 15.14 18.59 -24.14
N ASP A 589 13.98 19.21 -24.10
CA ASP A 589 13.10 19.26 -22.92
C ASP A 589 12.14 18.05 -22.86
N LEU A 590 11.24 18.02 -21.88
CA LEU A 590 10.27 16.94 -21.70
C LEU A 590 9.37 16.76 -22.93
N VAL A 591 8.84 17.85 -23.48
CA VAL A 591 7.95 17.83 -24.67
C VAL A 591 8.71 17.29 -25.88
N THR A 592 9.91 17.82 -26.11
CA THR A 592 10.79 17.42 -27.23
C THR A 592 11.16 15.94 -27.16
N LEU A 593 11.44 15.41 -25.96
CA LEU A 593 11.69 13.98 -25.78
C LEU A 593 10.43 13.15 -26.05
N THR A 594 9.29 13.52 -25.45
CA THR A 594 8.05 12.74 -25.58
C THR A 594 7.53 12.71 -27.01
N ASP A 595 7.62 13.83 -27.75
CA ASP A 595 7.27 13.90 -29.17
C ASP A 595 8.19 12.98 -30.02
N ALA A 596 9.48 12.92 -29.70
CA ALA A 596 10.45 12.11 -30.44
C ALA A 596 10.28 10.61 -30.22
N ILE A 597 9.93 10.17 -28.99
CA ILE A 597 9.78 8.75 -28.64
C ILE A 597 8.35 8.21 -28.88
N ALA A 598 7.36 9.06 -29.15
CA ALA A 598 5.96 8.65 -29.31
C ALA A 598 5.74 7.59 -30.40
N GLY A 599 6.58 7.59 -31.45
CA GLY A 599 6.52 6.61 -32.54
C GLY A 599 7.34 5.33 -32.34
N THR A 600 8.18 5.27 -31.29
CA THR A 600 9.13 4.16 -31.06
C THR A 600 9.14 3.63 -29.62
N THR A 601 8.25 4.14 -28.77
CA THR A 601 7.94 3.53 -27.47
C THR A 601 7.23 2.19 -27.69
N LEU A 602 7.81 1.11 -27.18
CA LEU A 602 7.24 -0.24 -27.17
C LEU A 602 6.24 -0.40 -26.02
N THR A 603 6.65 0.05 -24.82
CA THR A 603 5.80 0.16 -23.63
C THR A 603 6.36 1.23 -22.70
N SER A 604 5.54 1.72 -21.78
CA SER A 604 5.99 2.60 -20.70
C SER A 604 5.28 2.25 -19.39
N THR A 605 5.92 2.56 -18.28
CA THR A 605 5.40 2.35 -16.93
C THR A 605 5.76 3.53 -16.05
N SER A 606 4.94 3.81 -15.04
CA SER A 606 5.10 4.99 -14.19
C SER A 606 5.03 4.64 -12.71
N LEU A 607 5.90 5.28 -11.93
CA LEU A 607 5.90 5.31 -10.49
C LEU A 607 5.47 6.71 -10.05
N THR A 608 4.23 6.84 -9.57
CA THR A 608 3.69 8.10 -9.04
C THR A 608 4.00 8.20 -7.55
N LEU A 609 4.69 9.27 -7.16
CA LEU A 609 5.16 9.48 -5.78
C LEU A 609 4.61 10.78 -5.20
N SER A 610 3.85 10.71 -4.12
CA SER A 610 3.26 11.90 -3.49
C SER A 610 4.23 12.52 -2.47
N ARG A 611 4.25 13.86 -2.32
CA ARG A 611 4.90 14.53 -1.17
C ARG A 611 4.34 15.91 -0.85
N VAL A 612 4.12 16.16 0.45
CA VAL A 612 3.98 17.51 1.02
C VAL A 612 5.38 18.04 1.29
N ARG A 613 5.70 19.28 0.90
CA ARG A 613 7.01 19.84 1.24
C ARG A 613 7.11 20.10 2.74
N TYR A 614 8.22 19.68 3.34
CA TYR A 614 8.59 20.11 4.69
C TYR A 614 8.65 21.65 4.76
N ASN A 615 7.94 22.25 5.73
CA ASN A 615 8.05 23.68 6.00
C ASN A 615 9.03 23.92 7.17
N PRO A 616 10.32 24.18 6.90
CA PRO A 616 11.32 24.46 7.94
C PRO A 616 11.01 25.64 8.86
N ASN A 617 10.11 26.55 8.48
CA ASN A 617 9.89 27.82 9.20
C ASN A 617 8.52 27.87 9.91
N ASN A 618 7.94 26.72 10.25
CA ASN A 618 6.61 26.64 10.85
C ASN A 618 6.62 26.83 12.37
N ASP A 619 7.12 27.98 12.83
CA ASP A 619 7.23 28.37 14.24
C ASP A 619 5.86 28.59 14.92
N ASP A 620 4.76 28.64 14.16
CA ASP A 620 3.39 28.95 14.63
C ASP A 620 2.76 27.83 15.49
N HIS A 621 3.50 26.76 15.76
CA HIS A 621 2.97 25.53 16.33
C HIS A 621 3.50 25.14 17.71
N VAL A 622 4.72 25.54 18.09
CA VAL A 622 5.25 25.21 19.43
C VAL A 622 4.51 26.06 20.47
N PRO A 623 3.75 25.46 21.41
CA PRO A 623 3.01 26.23 22.40
C PRO A 623 3.96 27.00 23.32
N THR A 624 3.62 28.22 23.67
CA THR A 624 4.42 29.08 24.57
C THR A 624 4.44 28.62 26.04
N SER A 625 3.86 27.46 26.34
CA SER A 625 3.83 26.82 27.66
C SER A 625 3.55 25.33 27.50
N VAL A 626 4.15 24.46 28.32
CA VAL A 626 3.81 23.03 28.34
C VAL A 626 2.31 22.86 28.65
N PRO A 627 1.55 22.09 27.84
CA PRO A 627 0.17 21.73 28.16
C PRO A 627 0.09 21.00 29.50
N SER A 628 -0.83 21.39 30.38
CA SER A 628 -0.98 20.83 31.72
C SER A 628 -2.27 20.04 31.96
N ASP A 629 -3.11 19.90 30.93
CA ASP A 629 -4.35 19.12 30.97
C ASP A 629 -4.25 17.85 30.11
N CYS A 630 -5.00 16.82 30.49
CA CYS A 630 -5.00 15.53 29.81
C CYS A 630 -5.43 15.64 28.34
N ALA A 631 -6.49 16.39 28.04
CA ALA A 631 -7.10 16.41 26.71
C ALA A 631 -6.14 16.98 25.67
N THR A 632 -5.40 18.05 26.02
CA THR A 632 -4.37 18.62 25.16
C THR A 632 -3.16 17.68 25.00
N LYS A 633 -2.73 16.97 26.06
CA LYS A 633 -1.60 16.02 25.94
C LYS A 633 -1.97 14.75 25.15
N SER A 634 -3.17 14.20 25.35
CA SER A 634 -3.61 12.98 24.67
C SER A 634 -3.88 13.18 23.18
N ALA A 635 -4.16 14.42 22.74
CA ALA A 635 -4.45 14.72 21.33
C ALA A 635 -3.32 14.32 20.38
N ALA A 636 -2.07 14.44 20.81
CA ALA A 636 -0.88 14.09 20.01
C ALA A 636 -0.80 12.58 19.67
N PHE A 637 -1.42 11.73 20.48
CA PHE A 637 -1.44 10.26 20.31
C PHE A 637 -2.65 9.78 19.50
N ALA A 638 -3.61 10.65 19.17
CA ALA A 638 -4.89 10.24 18.59
C ALA A 638 -4.76 9.61 17.19
N ALA A 639 -3.80 10.06 16.39
CA ALA A 639 -3.49 9.49 15.07
C ALA A 639 -2.93 8.05 15.14
N TYR A 640 -2.45 7.63 16.32
CA TYR A 640 -1.81 6.34 16.55
C TYR A 640 -2.65 5.42 17.45
N SER A 641 -3.97 5.67 17.55
CA SER A 641 -4.82 4.99 18.54
C SER A 641 -4.94 3.46 18.38
N ASP A 642 -4.56 2.91 17.22
CA ASP A 642 -4.39 1.47 17.00
C ASP A 642 -3.11 0.89 17.65
N LEU A 643 -2.09 1.74 17.85
CA LEU A 643 -0.79 1.41 18.44
C LEU A 643 -0.70 1.81 19.92
N VAL A 644 -1.43 2.85 20.35
CA VAL A 644 -1.40 3.37 21.73
C VAL A 644 -2.78 3.70 22.27
N SER A 645 -2.96 3.51 23.57
CA SER A 645 -4.10 4.01 24.33
C SER A 645 -3.64 4.93 25.46
N VAL A 646 -4.32 6.07 25.63
CA VAL A 646 -3.96 7.08 26.63
C VAL A 646 -5.06 7.20 27.66
N SER A 647 -4.69 7.23 28.94
CA SER A 647 -5.57 7.53 30.06
C SER A 647 -4.90 8.52 31.01
N CYS A 648 -5.68 9.22 31.84
CA CYS A 648 -5.13 10.15 32.82
C CYS A 648 -5.91 10.10 34.14
N ASP A 649 -5.23 10.46 35.22
CA ASP A 649 -5.87 10.93 36.45
C ASP A 649 -5.75 12.47 36.58
N ASN A 650 -5.88 13.02 37.79
CA ASN A 650 -5.78 14.47 38.02
C ASN A 650 -4.34 15.02 37.99
N THR A 651 -3.34 14.14 37.87
CA THR A 651 -1.92 14.41 38.08
C THR A 651 -1.01 13.75 37.06
N MET A 652 -1.34 12.55 36.58
CA MET A 652 -0.52 11.72 35.70
C MET A 652 -1.28 11.37 34.40
N MET A 653 -0.53 11.25 33.31
CA MET A 653 -0.94 10.62 32.06
C MET A 653 -0.26 9.24 31.97
N THR A 654 -1.02 8.22 31.59
CA THR A 654 -0.55 6.86 31.32
C THR A 654 -0.73 6.57 29.84
N VAL A 655 0.37 6.29 29.14
CA VAL A 655 0.38 5.83 27.75
C VAL A 655 0.62 4.33 27.75
N THR A 656 -0.30 3.56 27.16
CA THR A 656 -0.20 2.11 27.04
C THR A 656 -0.05 1.75 25.58
N THR A 657 1.11 1.21 25.23
CA THR A 657 1.55 0.90 23.85
C THR A 657 1.46 -0.60 23.59
N HIS A 658 1.26 -0.98 22.32
CA HIS A 658 1.34 -2.37 21.84
C HIS A 658 2.78 -2.82 21.52
N THR A 659 3.80 -1.97 21.74
CA THR A 659 5.22 -2.30 21.54
C THR A 659 6.03 -2.19 22.84
N MET A 660 6.92 -3.16 23.08
CA MET A 660 7.87 -3.15 24.20
C MET A 660 9.27 -2.65 23.77
N LEU A 661 10.25 -2.73 24.69
CA LEU A 661 11.66 -2.44 24.42
C LEU A 661 12.20 -3.25 23.23
N PRO A 662 13.02 -2.64 22.33
CA PRO A 662 13.57 -3.34 21.16
C PRO A 662 14.42 -4.57 21.50
N TYR A 663 14.18 -5.70 20.82
CA TYR A 663 14.94 -6.94 20.97
C TYR A 663 16.00 -7.12 19.87
N ARG A 664 17.18 -7.63 20.23
CA ARG A 664 18.31 -7.87 19.30
C ARG A 664 18.03 -9.06 18.37
N SER A 665 17.64 -8.80 17.12
CA SER A 665 17.48 -9.87 16.12
C SER A 665 18.84 -10.51 15.77
N GLY A 666 18.83 -11.66 15.08
CA GLY A 666 20.03 -12.34 14.57
C GLY A 666 20.25 -12.17 13.06
N LEU A 667 19.44 -11.36 12.38
CA LEU A 667 19.26 -11.39 10.93
C LEU A 667 20.21 -10.41 10.21
N ASP A 668 21.45 -10.86 10.06
CA ASP A 668 22.53 -10.11 9.40
C ASP A 668 22.28 -9.87 7.88
N GLY A 669 21.22 -10.44 7.32
CA GLY A 669 20.79 -10.26 5.92
C GLY A 669 19.95 -9.00 5.66
N ASP A 670 19.20 -8.50 6.65
CA ASP A 670 18.19 -7.45 6.45
C ASP A 670 18.77 -6.02 6.31
N LYS A 671 20.10 -5.88 6.39
CA LYS A 671 20.85 -4.61 6.26
C LYS A 671 20.38 -3.74 5.11
N ALA A 672 20.25 -4.36 3.93
CA ALA A 672 19.86 -3.66 2.71
C ALA A 672 18.40 -3.19 2.77
N ASN A 673 17.51 -3.99 3.37
CA ASN A 673 16.07 -3.79 3.41
C ASN A 673 15.66 -2.61 4.33
N VAL A 674 16.51 -2.24 5.30
CA VAL A 674 16.29 -1.09 6.21
C VAL A 674 17.25 0.10 5.97
N GLY A 675 18.07 0.03 4.90
CA GLY A 675 18.99 1.11 4.51
C GLY A 675 20.26 1.27 5.38
N ILE A 676 20.54 0.33 6.28
CA ILE A 676 21.61 0.44 7.29
C ILE A 676 22.94 -0.15 6.77
N ARG A 677 24.04 0.59 6.93
CA ARG A 677 25.37 0.23 6.36
C ARG A 677 26.33 -0.48 7.32
N SER A 678 25.98 -0.61 8.61
CA SER A 678 26.78 -1.27 9.66
C SER A 678 25.84 -1.91 10.71
N TRP A 679 26.16 -3.07 11.29
CA TRP A 679 25.15 -3.90 11.99
C TRP A 679 25.41 -4.16 13.47
N ILE A 680 24.43 -3.81 14.32
CA ILE A 680 24.38 -4.05 15.77
C ILE A 680 22.89 -4.08 16.26
N GLY A 681 21.93 -4.53 15.43
CA GLY A 681 20.54 -4.04 15.49
C GLY A 681 19.58 -4.63 16.54
N ARG A 682 18.50 -3.88 16.84
CA ARG A 682 17.33 -4.30 17.65
C ARG A 682 16.01 -3.89 16.96
N VAL A 683 14.91 -4.62 17.19
CA VAL A 683 13.56 -4.41 16.58
C VAL A 683 12.48 -4.37 17.69
N PRO A 684 11.50 -3.44 17.67
CA PRO A 684 10.38 -3.45 18.62
C PRO A 684 9.59 -4.77 18.57
N VAL A 685 9.22 -5.30 19.74
CA VAL A 685 8.42 -6.53 19.85
C VAL A 685 6.98 -6.17 20.21
N ALA A 686 6.02 -6.91 19.62
CA ALA A 686 4.59 -6.75 19.87
C ALA A 686 4.20 -7.31 21.25
N GLU A 687 4.38 -6.51 22.30
CA GLU A 687 3.96 -6.80 23.67
C GLU A 687 3.52 -5.51 24.38
N GLN A 688 2.44 -5.60 25.17
CA GLN A 688 1.79 -4.43 25.76
C GLN A 688 2.54 -3.88 26.97
N SER A 689 2.91 -2.59 26.95
CA SER A 689 3.63 -1.90 28.04
C SER A 689 2.95 -0.58 28.42
N SER A 690 3.06 -0.16 29.69
CA SER A 690 2.45 1.08 30.20
C SER A 690 3.49 2.03 30.82
N TRP A 691 3.44 3.28 30.40
CA TRP A 691 4.36 4.36 30.76
C TRP A 691 3.61 5.52 31.39
N THR A 692 4.10 6.06 32.51
CA THR A 692 3.47 7.17 33.24
C THR A 692 4.33 8.41 33.24
N LEU A 693 3.71 9.57 33.04
CA LEU A 693 4.38 10.88 33.10
C LEU A 693 3.44 11.97 33.66
N PRO A 694 3.97 13.01 34.31
CA PRO A 694 3.13 14.03 34.93
C PRO A 694 2.38 14.88 33.90
N LEU A 695 1.12 15.21 34.20
CA LEU A 695 0.35 16.21 33.45
C LEU A 695 0.98 17.59 33.61
N GLN A 696 1.38 17.96 34.82
CA GLN A 696 2.07 19.22 35.10
C GLN A 696 3.50 18.93 35.59
N PRO A 697 4.55 19.27 34.80
CA PRO A 697 5.94 19.08 35.21
C PRO A 697 6.35 19.93 36.42
N ASP A 698 7.15 19.35 37.31
CA ASP A 698 7.86 20.06 38.39
C ASP A 698 9.28 20.41 37.94
N TYR A 699 9.62 21.69 37.81
CA TYR A 699 10.88 22.14 37.22
C TYR A 699 12.07 22.15 38.19
N LEU A 700 13.22 21.69 37.72
CA LEU A 700 14.48 21.71 38.45
C LEU A 700 14.99 23.16 38.63
N SER A 701 15.38 23.51 39.85
CA SER A 701 15.96 24.83 40.19
C SER A 701 17.49 24.89 40.05
N SER A 702 18.13 23.74 39.84
CA SER A 702 19.56 23.55 39.59
C SER A 702 19.78 22.20 38.90
N THR A 703 20.97 21.96 38.37
CA THR A 703 21.37 20.64 37.85
C THR A 703 21.32 19.59 38.96
N ALA A 704 20.83 18.39 38.62
CA ALA A 704 20.64 17.29 39.55
C ALA A 704 20.57 15.95 38.79
N SER A 705 21.10 14.88 39.39
CA SER A 705 20.96 13.52 38.87
C SER A 705 19.54 13.03 39.13
N ASN A 706 18.73 12.89 38.09
CA ASN A 706 17.33 12.48 38.20
C ASN A 706 16.83 11.53 37.08
N ILE A 707 17.75 10.92 36.33
CA ILE A 707 17.45 9.98 35.24
C ILE A 707 18.29 8.72 35.45
N ASN A 708 17.70 7.54 35.30
CA ASN A 708 18.43 6.29 35.21
C ASN A 708 18.89 6.04 33.77
N ILE A 709 20.21 5.95 33.56
CA ILE A 709 20.87 5.71 32.26
C ILE A 709 20.85 4.24 31.82
N HIS A 710 19.82 3.50 32.24
CA HIS A 710 19.54 2.12 31.86
C HIS A 710 18.04 1.84 31.69
N ASP A 711 17.19 2.87 31.80
CA ASP A 711 15.74 2.79 31.60
C ASP A 711 15.31 3.70 30.44
N ALA A 712 14.12 3.47 29.90
CA ALA A 712 13.49 4.42 28.98
C ALA A 712 13.36 5.80 29.65
N ILE A 713 13.54 6.83 28.84
CA ILE A 713 13.60 8.23 29.26
C ILE A 713 12.36 9.00 28.73
N GLY A 714 11.76 8.54 27.63
CA GLY A 714 10.51 9.07 27.09
C GLY A 714 9.71 8.05 26.29
N ILE A 715 8.61 8.49 25.69
CA ILE A 715 7.73 7.69 24.83
C ILE A 715 7.33 8.54 23.62
N SER A 716 7.48 8.00 22.41
CA SER A 716 7.01 8.65 21.19
C SER A 716 5.48 8.56 21.05
N VAL A 717 4.88 9.39 20.18
CA VAL A 717 3.41 9.38 20.02
C VAL A 717 2.88 8.13 19.33
N GLU A 718 3.69 7.48 18.49
CA GLU A 718 3.42 6.16 17.93
C GLU A 718 3.69 5.00 18.91
N GLY A 719 4.17 5.31 20.13
CA GLY A 719 4.23 4.36 21.23
C GLY A 719 5.57 3.64 21.43
N VAL A 720 6.64 4.09 20.77
CA VAL A 720 7.96 3.46 20.89
C VAL A 720 8.77 4.09 22.04
N PRO A 721 9.29 3.29 22.99
CA PRO A 721 10.07 3.81 24.12
C PRO A 721 11.37 4.45 23.67
N ILE A 722 11.64 5.66 24.14
CA ILE A 722 12.88 6.40 23.89
C ILE A 722 13.89 6.04 24.97
N LEU A 723 15.09 5.67 24.56
CA LEU A 723 16.24 5.28 25.39
C LEU A 723 17.36 6.33 25.29
N HIS A 724 18.46 6.13 26.01
CA HIS A 724 19.64 7.02 26.01
C HIS A 724 20.58 6.71 24.83
N TYR A 725 21.90 6.88 24.98
CA TYR A 725 22.90 6.40 24.00
C TYR A 725 24.11 5.81 24.73
N ALA A 726 24.34 4.51 24.53
CA ALA A 726 25.51 3.80 25.06
C ALA A 726 26.22 2.97 23.96
N LYS A 727 27.52 2.68 24.16
CA LYS A 727 28.31 1.86 23.23
C LYS A 727 28.91 0.62 23.90
N GLU A 728 28.67 -0.54 23.30
CA GLU A 728 29.41 -1.77 23.59
C GLU A 728 30.87 -1.70 23.11
N ASN A 729 31.76 -2.36 23.85
CA ASN A 729 33.00 -2.89 23.33
C ASN A 729 33.01 -4.43 23.43
N THR A 730 34.10 -5.08 23.03
CA THR A 730 34.22 -6.54 22.94
C THR A 730 34.07 -7.30 24.26
N ASN A 731 33.94 -6.60 25.40
CA ASN A 731 33.70 -7.18 26.73
C ASN A 731 32.41 -6.66 27.40
N GLY A 732 31.51 -6.02 26.64
CA GLY A 732 30.22 -5.47 27.11
C GLY A 732 30.12 -3.94 27.01
N GLU A 733 28.95 -3.42 27.37
CA GLU A 733 28.62 -1.99 27.52
C GLU A 733 29.68 -1.22 28.31
N ILE A 734 30.23 -0.13 27.74
CA ILE A 734 30.79 0.94 28.58
C ILE A 734 30.59 2.29 27.88
N ALA A 735 29.53 3.01 28.25
CA ALA A 735 29.57 4.46 28.25
C ALA A 735 30.63 4.90 29.29
N GLN A 736 31.88 5.06 28.85
CA GLN A 736 32.97 5.45 29.75
C GLN A 736 32.73 6.87 30.26
N LEU A 737 32.45 7.01 31.56
CA LEU A 737 32.28 8.29 32.23
C LEU A 737 33.49 9.21 31.95
N GLY A 738 33.22 10.31 31.25
CA GLY A 738 34.22 11.31 30.87
C GLY A 738 34.94 11.05 29.53
N GLN A 739 34.46 10.09 28.72
CA GLN A 739 34.91 9.92 27.34
C GLN A 739 34.12 10.81 26.38
N ASP A 740 34.82 11.57 25.53
CA ASP A 740 34.23 12.39 24.48
C ASP A 740 33.81 11.52 23.27
N TYR A 741 32.59 11.75 22.77
CA TYR A 741 32.01 11.13 21.57
C TYR A 741 31.48 12.17 20.56
N SER A 742 31.78 13.46 20.75
CA SER A 742 31.26 14.57 19.94
C SER A 742 31.73 14.58 18.47
N ASP A 743 32.68 13.70 18.11
CA ASP A 743 33.14 13.48 16.75
C ASP A 743 32.36 12.38 15.99
N ARG A 744 31.37 11.73 16.63
CA ARG A 744 30.61 10.58 16.07
C ARG A 744 29.17 10.96 15.73
N ASP A 745 28.94 11.25 14.46
CA ASP A 745 27.61 11.49 13.87
C ASP A 745 27.03 10.14 13.37
N THR A 746 25.96 9.67 14.00
CA THR A 746 25.38 8.33 13.75
C THR A 746 24.70 8.21 12.39
N ILE A 747 24.26 9.31 11.75
CA ILE A 747 23.82 9.30 10.34
C ILE A 747 25.02 9.08 9.43
N LEU A 748 26.09 9.87 9.61
CA LEU A 748 27.29 9.77 8.76
C LEU A 748 28.00 8.40 8.89
N LEU A 749 27.77 7.69 10.01
CA LEU A 749 28.24 6.33 10.23
C LEU A 749 27.28 5.24 9.72
N GLY A 750 26.04 5.60 9.32
CA GLY A 750 25.00 4.65 8.94
C GLY A 750 24.56 3.74 10.10
N GLU A 751 24.51 4.32 11.31
CA GLU A 751 24.15 3.67 12.59
C GLU A 751 22.68 3.97 13.02
N ILE A 752 21.90 4.70 12.20
CA ILE A 752 20.42 4.78 12.31
C ILE A 752 19.77 4.40 10.99
N ASP A 753 18.48 4.07 11.02
CA ASP A 753 17.71 3.69 9.84
C ASP A 753 17.40 4.85 8.88
N GLN A 754 16.92 4.48 7.69
CA GLN A 754 16.36 5.37 6.66
C GLN A 754 15.10 6.15 7.07
N CYS A 755 14.73 6.10 8.34
CA CYS A 755 13.56 6.73 8.92
C CYS A 755 13.93 7.81 9.95
N GLY A 756 15.21 8.06 10.22
CA GLY A 756 15.65 9.06 11.19
C GLY A 756 15.67 8.57 12.63
N ALA A 757 15.90 7.27 12.82
CA ALA A 757 15.86 6.51 14.07
C ALA A 757 14.47 5.95 14.47
N HIS A 758 13.74 5.33 13.52
CA HIS A 758 12.68 4.36 13.89
C HIS A 758 13.26 2.97 14.26
N ALA A 759 14.56 2.76 14.03
CA ALA A 759 15.36 1.69 14.60
C ALA A 759 16.77 2.21 14.89
N GLY A 760 17.19 2.12 16.15
CA GLY A 760 18.52 2.52 16.62
C GLY A 760 19.49 1.35 16.69
N ASN A 761 20.74 1.58 16.29
CA ASN A 761 21.81 0.57 16.26
C ASN A 761 22.88 0.79 17.35
N GLY A 762 22.59 1.66 18.32
CA GLY A 762 23.41 1.99 19.49
C GLY A 762 22.80 1.47 20.78
N GLU A 763 22.31 0.22 20.76
CA GLU A 763 21.53 -0.47 21.83
C GLU A 763 20.18 0.19 22.22
N ASP A 764 19.98 1.44 21.82
CA ASP A 764 18.91 2.34 22.25
C ASP A 764 18.12 2.94 21.06
N TYR A 765 16.81 3.11 21.20
CA TYR A 765 15.95 3.88 20.27
C TYR A 765 15.95 5.35 20.72
N HIS A 766 16.57 6.26 19.95
CA HIS A 766 16.48 7.69 20.24
C HIS A 766 16.64 8.55 18.99
N TYR A 767 16.01 9.72 18.98
CA TYR A 767 16.08 10.67 17.87
C TYR A 767 17.41 11.45 17.89
N HIS A 768 18.18 11.34 16.80
CA HIS A 768 19.30 12.24 16.46
C HIS A 768 18.90 13.30 15.42
N MET A 769 17.86 12.99 14.64
CA MET A 769 17.23 13.85 13.64
C MET A 769 15.70 13.79 13.82
N ALA A 770 14.92 14.53 13.04
CA ALA A 770 13.47 14.31 12.98
C ALA A 770 13.16 12.96 12.29
N PRO A 771 12.28 12.12 12.85
CA PRO A 771 11.90 10.85 12.23
C PRO A 771 11.13 11.08 10.94
N LEU A 772 11.81 10.92 9.80
CA LEU A 772 11.33 11.27 8.46
C LEU A 772 9.99 10.59 8.12
N CYS A 773 9.78 9.35 8.56
CA CYS A 773 8.56 8.58 8.26
C CYS A 773 7.34 9.05 9.08
N MET A 774 7.57 9.74 10.19
CA MET A 774 6.53 10.42 10.96
C MET A 774 6.29 11.83 10.42
N MET A 775 7.27 12.47 9.78
CA MET A 775 7.08 13.79 9.15
C MET A 775 6.09 13.77 7.98
N ASP A 776 5.83 12.60 7.41
CA ASP A 776 4.92 12.43 6.26
C ASP A 776 3.46 12.15 6.68
N SER A 777 3.21 11.79 7.95
CA SER A 777 1.87 11.42 8.47
C SER A 777 1.45 12.16 9.75
N HIS A 778 2.40 12.58 10.59
CA HIS A 778 2.15 13.30 11.83
C HIS A 778 1.90 14.79 11.56
N ASP A 779 0.95 15.38 12.28
CA ASP A 779 0.76 16.82 12.28
C ASP A 779 2.00 17.48 12.92
N PRO A 780 2.82 18.27 12.17
CA PRO A 780 4.02 18.88 12.71
C PRO A 780 3.70 19.92 13.79
N SER A 781 2.41 20.25 14.02
CA SER A 781 1.96 21.06 15.13
C SER A 781 1.80 20.35 16.46
N GLN A 782 1.83 19.01 16.46
CA GLN A 782 1.74 18.20 17.67
C GLN A 782 3.14 17.78 18.17
N PRO A 783 3.27 17.46 19.47
CA PRO A 783 4.43 16.78 20.00
C PRO A 783 4.73 15.49 19.22
N LEU A 784 5.99 15.24 18.90
CA LEU A 784 6.51 13.96 18.41
C LEU A 784 6.66 12.93 19.55
N ALA A 785 6.96 13.40 20.75
CA ALA A 785 7.15 12.54 21.92
C ALA A 785 6.86 13.28 23.22
N TYR A 786 6.74 12.53 24.31
CA TYR A 786 6.72 13.04 25.67
C TYR A 786 7.83 12.38 26.50
N MET A 787 8.62 13.22 27.17
CA MET A 787 9.66 12.75 28.10
C MET A 787 9.03 12.45 29.47
N PHE A 788 9.65 11.60 30.29
CA PHE A 788 9.09 11.21 31.61
C PHE A 788 9.17 12.28 32.71
N ASP A 789 9.67 13.49 32.40
CA ASP A 789 9.41 14.70 33.21
C ASP A 789 8.11 15.43 32.81
N GLY A 790 7.38 14.89 31.83
CA GLY A 790 6.13 15.42 31.30
C GLY A 790 6.28 16.48 30.21
N ILE A 791 7.50 16.81 29.77
CA ILE A 791 7.74 17.85 28.76
C ILE A 791 7.63 17.25 27.33
N PRO A 792 6.89 17.88 26.41
CA PRO A 792 6.78 17.46 25.02
C PRO A 792 8.02 17.81 24.18
N LEU A 793 8.31 16.94 23.21
CA LEU A 793 9.31 17.10 22.15
C LEU A 793 8.59 17.42 20.83
N TYR A 794 9.06 18.40 20.05
CA TYR A 794 8.47 18.77 18.74
C TYR A 794 9.51 18.73 17.63
N PHE A 795 9.07 18.57 16.37
CA PHE A 795 9.94 18.72 15.20
C PHE A 795 10.69 20.05 15.20
N GLY A 796 11.98 20.03 14.81
CA GLY A 796 12.79 21.25 14.67
C GLY A 796 13.12 21.98 15.98
N THR A 797 12.64 21.51 17.14
CA THR A 797 13.04 22.10 18.41
C THR A 797 14.52 21.83 18.65
N ALA A 798 15.28 22.91 18.82
CA ALA A 798 16.64 22.90 19.35
C ALA A 798 16.77 23.94 20.46
N GLY A 799 17.58 23.59 21.47
CA GLY A 799 17.90 24.34 22.69
C GLY A 799 17.24 25.71 22.90
N GLY A 800 16.23 25.75 23.78
CA GLY A 800 15.67 27.01 24.27
C GLY A 800 16.67 27.81 25.12
N VAL A 801 16.72 29.13 24.93
CA VAL A 801 17.53 30.03 25.76
C VAL A 801 16.76 30.36 27.04
N ALA A 802 17.38 30.13 28.21
CA ALA A 802 16.81 30.51 29.50
C ALA A 802 16.72 32.04 29.62
N THR A 803 15.55 32.63 29.31
CA THR A 803 15.22 33.98 29.77
C THR A 803 14.92 33.95 31.27
N GLY A 804 15.14 35.06 31.98
CA GLY A 804 15.10 35.12 33.45
C GLY A 804 13.71 34.92 34.12
N GLY A 805 12.73 34.38 33.39
CA GLY A 805 11.42 33.94 33.89
C GLY A 805 11.23 32.42 33.94
N GLY A 806 12.07 31.62 33.28
CA GLY A 806 12.15 30.17 33.48
C GLY A 806 11.00 29.30 32.98
N THR A 807 10.13 29.79 32.08
CA THR A 807 8.95 29.06 31.57
C THR A 807 8.84 29.01 30.04
N ASP A 808 9.92 29.34 29.32
CA ASP A 808 9.96 29.33 27.84
C ASP A 808 10.33 27.92 27.33
N TYR A 809 9.34 27.07 27.09
CA TYR A 809 9.53 25.71 26.56
C TYR A 809 9.51 25.73 25.04
N GLY A 810 10.47 25.04 24.40
CA GLY A 810 10.56 24.93 22.94
C GLY A 810 10.74 26.26 22.16
N ALA A 811 10.77 27.41 22.85
CA ALA A 811 10.79 28.75 22.24
C ALA A 811 12.16 29.17 21.66
N GLY A 812 12.87 28.22 21.06
CA GLY A 812 13.97 28.49 20.15
C GLY A 812 13.45 29.15 18.87
N ARG A 813 13.17 30.45 18.91
CA ARG A 813 12.94 31.27 17.70
C ARG A 813 14.21 31.35 16.87
N TYR A 814 14.49 30.29 16.13
CA TYR A 814 15.54 30.24 15.12
C TYR A 814 14.90 30.46 13.76
N SER A 815 14.74 31.72 13.36
CA SER A 815 14.30 32.12 12.01
C SER A 815 15.28 31.73 10.88
N GLU A 816 16.24 30.84 11.18
CA GLU A 816 17.28 30.29 10.33
C GLU A 816 17.69 28.92 10.91
N LEU A 817 17.18 27.80 10.37
CA LEU A 817 17.64 26.43 10.70
C LEU A 817 19.14 26.19 10.37
N ASN A 818 19.80 27.17 9.75
CA ASN A 818 21.24 27.23 9.50
C ASN A 818 22.09 27.66 10.72
N TYR A 819 21.48 27.94 11.87
CA TYR A 819 22.16 28.46 13.07
C TYR A 819 22.91 27.39 13.87
N LEU A 820 24.00 26.88 13.30
CA LEU A 820 25.14 26.39 14.08
C LEU A 820 25.85 27.61 14.72
N PRO A 821 25.94 27.73 16.06
CA PRO A 821 26.60 28.88 16.69
C PRO A 821 28.05 29.00 16.23
N GLN A 822 28.54 30.23 15.98
CA GLN A 822 29.84 30.43 15.34
C GLN A 822 31.01 29.77 16.10
N LYS A 823 30.91 29.65 17.43
CA LYS A 823 31.89 28.96 18.30
C LYS A 823 31.92 27.44 18.13
N VAL A 824 30.81 26.84 17.73
CA VAL A 824 30.72 25.40 17.38
C VAL A 824 31.35 25.19 16.01
N LYS A 825 31.06 26.08 15.04
CA LYS A 825 31.72 26.08 13.72
C LYS A 825 33.25 26.27 13.80
N THR A 826 33.78 26.91 14.85
CA THR A 826 35.22 27.12 15.06
C THR A 826 35.86 26.15 16.05
N GLY A 827 35.09 25.27 16.72
CA GLY A 827 35.59 24.35 17.74
C GLY A 827 36.09 25.01 19.04
N GLU A 828 35.71 26.27 19.31
CA GLU A 828 36.12 26.99 20.53
C GLU A 828 35.28 26.62 21.77
N GLN A 829 34.05 26.15 21.57
CA GLN A 829 33.24 25.51 22.60
C GLN A 829 32.45 24.35 21.96
N PRO A 830 32.73 23.08 22.32
CA PRO A 830 31.77 22.01 22.09
C PRO A 830 30.49 22.26 22.92
N LEU A 831 29.42 21.56 22.55
CA LEU A 831 28.03 21.87 22.89
C LEU A 831 27.75 21.94 24.41
N ASP A 832 26.96 22.93 24.81
CA ASP A 832 26.62 23.29 26.21
C ASP A 832 25.22 22.76 26.62
N GLU A 833 24.83 22.95 27.90
CA GLU A 833 23.62 22.56 28.66
C GLU A 833 22.31 22.18 27.92
N CYS A 834 22.05 22.67 26.70
CA CYS A 834 20.86 22.38 25.91
C CYS A 834 21.03 21.33 24.79
N ASN A 835 22.26 20.88 24.50
CA ASN A 835 22.59 19.81 23.54
C ASN A 835 23.71 18.90 24.13
N ALA A 836 23.70 18.68 25.44
CA ALA A 836 24.93 18.45 26.21
C ALA A 836 25.58 17.06 26.00
N TYR A 837 26.93 16.98 26.09
CA TYR A 837 27.63 16.06 27.02
C TYR A 837 28.37 16.92 28.06
N ASP A 838 28.07 16.85 29.35
CA ASP A 838 28.88 16.02 30.27
C ASP A 838 28.20 15.79 31.61
N LEU A 839 28.12 14.51 31.97
CA LEU A 839 27.68 14.02 33.27
C LEU A 839 28.52 14.60 34.45
N HIS A 840 29.72 15.12 34.17
CA HIS A 840 30.37 16.34 34.71
C HIS A 840 31.92 16.23 34.69
N GLY A 841 32.45 15.05 34.38
CA GLY A 841 33.81 14.65 34.74
C GLY A 841 34.03 14.43 36.25
N ASP A 842 33.13 14.92 37.12
CA ASP A 842 33.12 14.66 38.57
C ASP A 842 31.73 14.41 39.22
N GLY A 843 30.68 14.23 38.42
CA GLY A 843 29.43 13.53 38.76
C GLY A 843 28.22 14.36 39.23
N SER A 844 27.28 14.62 38.33
CA SER A 844 25.82 14.61 38.62
C SER A 844 24.89 14.31 37.43
N GLU A 845 25.41 14.08 36.24
CA GLU A 845 24.87 13.15 35.22
C GLU A 845 23.74 13.70 34.24
N TYR A 846 23.99 13.72 32.90
CA TYR A 846 23.38 14.50 31.78
C TYR A 846 23.16 13.67 30.44
N VAL A 847 22.67 14.26 29.29
CA VAL A 847 23.19 14.18 27.86
C VAL A 847 22.28 13.79 26.64
N TYR A 848 22.44 14.48 25.47
CA TYR A 848 21.91 14.10 24.11
C TYR A 848 22.80 14.54 22.90
N TYR A 849 22.72 13.85 21.74
CA TYR A 849 23.49 14.13 20.50
C TYR A 849 22.64 14.42 19.25
N THR A 850 23.08 15.31 18.36
CA THR A 850 22.48 15.54 17.02
C THR A 850 23.49 15.48 15.88
N THR A 851 22.97 15.43 14.66
CA THR A 851 23.72 15.46 13.41
C THR A 851 24.16 16.87 13.00
N ARG A 852 25.07 16.96 12.04
CA ARG A 852 25.60 18.25 11.55
C ARG A 852 24.65 19.03 10.63
N GLU A 853 23.62 18.37 10.10
CA GLU A 853 22.69 18.89 9.10
C GLU A 853 21.24 18.65 9.57
N ALA A 854 20.32 19.52 9.13
CA ALA A 854 18.91 19.55 9.52
C ALA A 854 18.05 18.60 8.65
N PRO A 855 16.84 18.16 9.07
CA PRO A 855 16.10 18.54 10.29
C PRO A 855 16.52 17.78 11.55
N TYR A 856 16.75 18.51 12.65
CA TYR A 856 17.13 17.95 13.96
C TYR A 856 16.00 18.06 15.00
N THR A 857 16.11 17.26 16.07
CA THR A 857 15.13 17.17 17.17
C THR A 857 15.87 17.14 18.51
N ILE A 858 15.59 18.09 19.41
CA ILE A 858 16.26 18.24 20.72
C ILE A 858 15.30 18.80 21.78
N ALA A 859 15.15 18.08 22.89
CA ALA A 859 14.68 18.65 24.15
C ALA A 859 15.60 18.21 25.30
N CYS A 860 15.69 19.04 26.34
CA CYS A 860 16.36 18.67 27.57
C CYS A 860 15.35 18.41 28.67
N TYR A 861 15.70 17.48 29.57
CA TYR A 861 15.07 17.42 30.89
C TYR A 861 15.22 18.76 31.58
N ARG A 862 14.06 19.34 31.91
CA ARG A 862 13.96 20.54 32.75
C ARG A 862 13.10 20.26 33.97
N GLY A 863 12.31 19.18 33.97
CA GLY A 863 11.53 18.71 35.09
C GLY A 863 12.20 17.59 35.89
N VAL A 864 11.54 17.23 36.97
CA VAL A 864 11.79 15.99 37.72
C VAL A 864 11.21 14.83 36.91
N ALA A 865 12.06 13.98 36.33
CA ALA A 865 11.62 12.75 35.69
C ALA A 865 11.12 11.73 36.72
N ASP A 866 10.05 11.01 36.40
CA ASP A 866 9.58 9.85 37.16
C ASP A 866 9.62 8.59 36.29
N GLN A 867 10.62 7.75 36.52
CA GLN A 867 10.75 6.42 35.91
C GLN A 867 10.19 5.30 36.83
N SER A 868 9.74 5.63 38.05
CA SER A 868 9.44 4.63 39.09
C SER A 868 8.12 3.88 38.92
N SER A 869 7.25 4.40 38.05
CA SER A 869 5.92 3.85 37.76
C SER A 869 5.81 3.20 36.37
N SER A 870 6.87 3.31 35.54
CA SER A 870 6.99 2.66 34.23
C SER A 870 7.12 1.14 34.40
N VAL A 871 6.13 0.38 33.93
CA VAL A 871 6.16 -1.08 34.04
C VAL A 871 6.95 -1.65 32.87
N SER A 872 8.17 -2.14 33.15
CA SER A 872 8.95 -2.98 32.24
C SER A 872 8.72 -4.46 32.58
N PRO A 873 7.99 -5.23 31.74
CA PRO A 873 7.92 -6.68 31.86
C PRO A 873 9.08 -7.39 31.14
N GLY A 874 9.86 -6.66 30.34
CA GLY A 874 10.95 -7.19 29.52
C GLY A 874 12.19 -7.62 30.31
N PRO A 875 12.99 -8.56 29.79
CA PRO A 875 14.15 -9.09 30.51
C PRO A 875 15.28 -8.06 30.62
N HIS A 876 15.51 -7.52 31.82
CA HIS A 876 16.79 -6.89 32.15
C HIS A 876 17.94 -7.88 31.87
N TRP A 877 19.02 -7.38 31.24
CA TRP A 877 19.99 -8.11 30.40
C TRP A 877 20.91 -9.16 31.10
N SER A 878 20.34 -10.05 31.91
CA SER A 878 21.05 -11.09 32.69
C SER A 878 20.72 -12.52 32.26
N ARG A 879 20.67 -12.73 30.93
CA ARG A 879 20.43 -14.01 30.21
C ARG A 879 19.07 -14.67 30.42
N GLU A 880 18.68 -15.49 29.45
CA GLU A 880 17.80 -16.64 29.68
C GLU A 880 18.46 -17.61 30.67
N ARG A 881 18.22 -17.40 31.96
CA ARG A 881 18.66 -18.30 33.04
C ARG A 881 17.58 -19.36 33.25
N ASP A 882 17.81 -20.55 32.71
CA ASP A 882 17.00 -21.73 33.02
C ASP A 882 17.23 -22.16 34.48
N LEU A 883 16.41 -21.58 35.37
CA LEU A 883 16.35 -21.87 36.80
C LEU A 883 15.24 -22.88 37.15
N SER A 884 14.64 -23.55 36.16
CA SER A 884 13.55 -24.52 36.38
C SER A 884 13.90 -25.66 37.35
N TRP A 885 15.20 -25.95 37.49
CA TRP A 885 15.77 -26.96 38.38
C TRP A 885 16.19 -26.44 39.77
N ALA A 886 15.95 -25.16 40.08
CA ALA A 886 16.17 -24.62 41.43
C ALA A 886 15.24 -25.29 42.47
N GLY A 887 14.01 -25.63 42.02
CA GLY A 887 13.02 -26.44 42.73
C GLY A 887 11.81 -25.67 43.26
N SER A 888 10.75 -26.42 43.60
CA SER A 888 9.47 -25.89 44.12
C SER A 888 9.59 -25.14 45.45
N ASP A 889 10.73 -25.30 46.13
CA ASP A 889 10.97 -24.86 47.49
C ASP A 889 11.77 -23.54 47.52
N VAL A 890 11.98 -22.94 46.34
CA VAL A 890 12.73 -21.71 46.09
C VAL A 890 11.78 -20.64 45.56
N GLU A 891 11.57 -19.59 46.35
CA GLU A 891 10.96 -18.36 45.85
C GLU A 891 12.08 -17.46 45.29
N LEU A 892 11.98 -17.15 43.99
CA LEU A 892 12.82 -16.16 43.34
C LEU A 892 12.37 -14.76 43.79
N SER A 893 13.34 -13.93 44.16
CA SER A 893 13.15 -12.50 44.36
C SER A 893 14.09 -11.77 43.41
N ASP A 894 13.66 -10.65 42.85
CA ASP A 894 14.40 -9.96 41.82
C ASP A 894 15.85 -9.62 42.26
N TYR A 895 16.77 -9.65 41.30
CA TYR A 895 18.19 -9.28 41.45
C TYR A 895 19.07 -10.25 42.27
N ASP A 896 19.54 -11.32 41.62
CA ASP A 896 20.63 -12.25 42.04
C ASP A 896 20.54 -12.84 43.46
N THR A 897 19.34 -12.85 44.02
CA THR A 897 19.03 -13.44 45.32
C THR A 897 17.89 -14.43 45.23
N MET A 898 17.87 -15.44 46.11
CA MET A 898 16.77 -16.38 46.21
C MET A 898 16.53 -16.78 47.67
N THR A 899 15.28 -17.12 47.99
CA THR A 899 14.93 -17.62 49.32
C THR A 899 14.90 -19.14 49.31
N PHE A 900 15.75 -19.77 50.14
CA PHE A 900 15.81 -21.22 50.28
C PHE A 900 15.97 -21.60 51.76
N ASN A 901 15.09 -22.49 52.25
CA ASN A 901 14.95 -22.83 53.67
C ASN A 901 14.72 -21.60 54.58
N ASN A 902 13.83 -20.68 54.17
CA ASN A 902 13.53 -19.40 54.86
C ASN A 902 14.75 -18.49 55.09
N LEU A 903 15.78 -18.63 54.26
CA LEU A 903 17.02 -17.87 54.34
C LEU A 903 17.33 -17.29 52.96
N SER A 904 17.75 -16.03 52.90
CA SER A 904 18.15 -15.38 51.64
C SER A 904 19.58 -15.75 51.28
N TRP A 905 19.78 -16.17 50.04
CA TRP A 905 21.08 -16.54 49.45
C TRP A 905 21.32 -15.70 48.21
N ARG A 906 22.60 -15.39 47.92
CA ARG A 906 23.03 -14.97 46.59
C ARG A 906 23.41 -16.20 45.77
N PHE A 907 23.38 -16.12 44.45
CA PHE A 907 23.76 -17.25 43.59
C PHE A 907 24.65 -16.88 42.41
N ILE A 908 25.31 -17.90 41.84
CA ILE A 908 26.15 -17.83 40.64
C ILE A 908 25.90 -19.11 39.84
N GLU A 909 25.49 -19.00 38.58
CA GLU A 909 25.45 -20.12 37.63
C GLU A 909 26.81 -20.23 36.92
N ILE A 910 27.32 -21.45 36.76
CA ILE A 910 28.59 -21.73 36.07
C ILE A 910 28.34 -22.73 34.94
N THR A 911 28.57 -22.28 33.71
CA THR A 911 28.74 -23.14 32.53
C THR A 911 30.23 -23.26 32.24
N PRO A 912 30.83 -24.47 32.23
CA PRO A 912 32.26 -24.63 31.97
C PRO A 912 32.57 -24.47 30.47
N GLY A 913 33.58 -23.66 30.15
CA GLY A 913 34.24 -23.74 28.84
C GLY A 913 35.16 -24.97 28.74
N GLU A 914 35.57 -25.34 27.52
CA GLU A 914 36.22 -26.63 27.18
C GLU A 914 37.49 -27.04 27.97
N ASN A 915 38.04 -26.16 28.81
CA ASN A 915 39.30 -26.37 29.54
C ASN A 915 39.15 -26.50 31.08
N ASN A 916 37.93 -26.59 31.63
CA ASN A 916 37.72 -26.67 33.08
C ASN A 916 37.52 -28.12 33.59
N ASN A 917 38.62 -28.76 33.96
CA ASN A 917 38.73 -30.23 34.21
C ASN A 917 37.95 -30.83 35.41
N ASN A 918 37.00 -30.12 36.02
CA ASN A 918 36.26 -30.61 37.21
C ASN A 918 34.73 -30.66 37.04
N ILE A 919 34.19 -30.22 35.89
CA ILE A 919 32.76 -30.28 35.55
C ILE A 919 32.69 -30.77 34.10
N THR A 920 31.78 -31.70 33.78
CA THR A 920 31.72 -32.28 32.43
C THR A 920 31.29 -31.22 31.41
N PRO A 921 31.89 -31.16 30.20
CA PRO A 921 31.40 -30.27 29.14
C PRO A 921 29.93 -30.55 28.83
N GLY A 922 29.08 -29.54 28.97
CA GLY A 922 27.63 -29.63 28.83
C GLY A 922 26.85 -29.56 30.15
N ASP A 923 27.47 -29.87 31.29
CA ASP A 923 26.82 -29.75 32.60
C ASP A 923 26.77 -28.28 33.06
N LYS A 924 25.67 -27.89 33.73
CA LYS A 924 25.51 -26.60 34.41
C LYS A 924 25.62 -26.79 35.92
N ALA A 925 26.25 -25.85 36.63
CA ALA A 925 26.37 -25.89 38.08
C ALA A 925 25.84 -24.61 38.74
N LEU A 926 25.13 -24.75 39.86
CA LEU A 926 24.59 -23.63 40.64
C LEU A 926 25.35 -23.51 41.97
N ILE A 927 25.91 -22.33 42.23
CA ILE A 927 26.58 -22.01 43.49
C ILE A 927 25.72 -21.02 44.26
N LEU A 928 25.30 -21.38 45.47
CA LEU A 928 24.62 -20.49 46.41
C LEU A 928 25.62 -20.02 47.47
N TYR A 929 25.56 -18.75 47.87
CA TYR A 929 26.41 -18.23 48.94
C TYR A 929 25.73 -17.15 49.77
N ARG A 930 26.08 -17.08 51.05
CA ARG A 930 25.69 -15.99 51.95
C ARG A 930 26.70 -15.81 53.07
N GLN A 931 26.72 -14.61 53.65
CA GLN A 931 27.43 -14.37 54.90
C GLN A 931 26.66 -15.05 56.05
N LEU A 932 27.40 -15.65 56.98
CA LEU A 932 26.84 -16.16 58.23
C LEU A 932 26.58 -14.99 59.18
N VAL A 933 25.44 -15.00 59.86
CA VAL A 933 25.03 -14.02 60.86
C VAL A 933 24.93 -14.67 62.24
N ARG A 934 24.82 -13.83 63.29
CA ARG A 934 24.73 -14.30 64.67
C ARG A 934 23.47 -15.17 64.86
N GLY A 935 23.68 -16.47 65.01
CA GLY A 935 22.62 -17.47 65.15
C GLY A 935 22.81 -18.66 64.20
N ASP A 936 23.58 -18.47 63.12
CA ASP A 936 23.92 -19.55 62.20
C ASP A 936 25.03 -20.46 62.74
N ASP A 937 24.95 -21.75 62.40
CA ASP A 937 26.03 -22.70 62.64
C ASP A 937 27.31 -22.28 61.88
N GLY A 938 28.43 -22.25 62.60
CA GLY A 938 29.73 -21.81 62.05
C GLY A 938 30.00 -20.31 62.08
N TYR A 939 29.06 -19.48 62.53
CA TYR A 939 29.29 -18.03 62.70
C TYR A 939 30.40 -17.74 63.73
N GLN A 940 31.34 -16.86 63.38
CA GLN A 940 32.38 -16.36 64.27
C GLN A 940 32.27 -14.83 64.37
N SER A 941 32.17 -14.29 65.58
CA SER A 941 31.96 -12.85 65.79
C SER A 941 33.18 -11.96 65.49
N ASN A 942 34.30 -12.55 65.09
CA ASN A 942 35.59 -11.89 64.84
C ASN A 942 36.19 -12.22 63.47
N ALA A 943 35.43 -12.84 62.57
CA ALA A 943 35.84 -13.17 61.20
C ALA A 943 34.65 -13.03 60.24
N ASN A 944 34.90 -12.76 58.97
CA ASN A 944 33.87 -12.74 57.95
C ASN A 944 33.65 -14.16 57.44
N CYS A 945 32.69 -14.85 58.04
CA CYS A 945 32.31 -16.20 57.68
C CYS A 945 31.23 -16.20 56.60
N TYR A 946 31.43 -17.03 55.57
CA TYR A 946 30.48 -17.30 54.50
C TYR A 946 30.18 -18.78 54.43
N THR A 947 28.96 -19.14 54.06
CA THR A 947 28.60 -20.50 53.68
C THR A 947 28.27 -20.54 52.20
N PHE A 948 28.74 -21.59 51.54
CA PHE A 948 28.53 -21.90 50.14
C PHE A 948 27.77 -23.23 50.03
N ARG A 949 26.83 -23.33 49.09
CA ARG A 949 26.23 -24.60 48.65
C ARG A 949 26.48 -24.75 47.16
N TYR A 950 26.60 -25.98 46.71
CA TYR A 950 26.97 -26.31 45.33
C TYR A 950 26.12 -27.46 44.81
N ARG A 951 25.38 -27.21 43.73
CA ARG A 951 24.50 -28.19 43.06
C ARG A 951 25.02 -28.50 41.66
N LEU A 952 25.12 -29.78 41.35
CA LEU A 952 25.55 -30.35 40.05
C LEU A 952 24.45 -31.16 39.35
N ASP A 953 23.49 -31.68 40.10
CA ASP A 953 22.41 -32.51 39.56
C ASP A 953 21.17 -31.64 39.34
N SER A 954 20.82 -31.43 38.07
CA SER A 954 19.63 -30.65 37.68
C SER A 954 18.31 -31.39 37.92
N THR A 955 18.34 -32.63 38.43
CA THR A 955 17.16 -33.35 38.88
C THR A 955 16.92 -33.25 40.39
N ASP A 956 17.89 -32.77 41.18
CA ASP A 956 17.71 -32.53 42.63
C ASP A 956 17.11 -31.14 42.91
N ILE A 957 15.80 -31.06 42.68
CA ILE A 957 14.98 -29.90 43.03
C ILE A 957 14.88 -29.61 44.55
N SER A 958 15.36 -30.51 45.42
CA SER A 958 15.27 -30.34 46.88
C SER A 958 16.55 -29.80 47.53
N GLY A 959 17.68 -29.81 46.80
CA GLY A 959 19.00 -29.50 47.35
C GLY A 959 19.48 -30.49 48.41
N SER A 960 18.95 -31.72 48.39
CA SER A 960 19.29 -32.78 49.35
C SER A 960 20.71 -33.33 49.15
N ASN A 961 21.24 -33.23 47.93
CA ASN A 961 22.58 -33.64 47.51
C ASN A 961 23.54 -32.44 47.37
N ASP A 962 23.12 -31.22 47.74
CA ASP A 962 23.97 -30.02 47.70
C ASP A 962 25.24 -30.22 48.53
N THR A 963 26.40 -29.96 47.93
CA THR A 963 27.66 -29.92 48.69
C THR A 963 27.77 -28.59 49.42
N VAL A 964 27.82 -28.62 50.76
CA VAL A 964 27.87 -27.42 51.61
C VAL A 964 29.25 -27.24 52.26
N ALA A 965 29.79 -26.02 52.20
CA ALA A 965 31.06 -25.68 52.83
C ALA A 965 31.02 -24.27 53.43
N SER A 966 31.59 -24.09 54.63
CA SER A 966 31.73 -22.77 55.27
C SER A 966 33.18 -22.35 55.37
N HIS A 967 33.46 -21.07 55.12
CA HIS A 967 34.80 -20.51 55.16
C HIS A 967 34.80 -19.16 55.87
N CYS A 968 35.74 -18.94 56.79
CA CYS A 968 35.89 -17.71 57.55
C CYS A 968 37.25 -17.07 57.24
N ARG A 969 37.27 -15.75 57.05
CA ARG A 969 38.48 -14.97 56.78
C ARG A 969 38.58 -13.72 57.65
#